data_AF-A0A834IAG4-F1
#
_entry.id   AF-A0A834IAG4-F1
#
_cell.length_a   1.000
_cell.length_b   1.000
_cell.length_c   1.000
_cell.angle_alpha   90.00
_cell.angle_beta   90.00
_cell.angle_gamma   90.00
#
_symmetry.space_group_name_H-M   'P 1'
#
loop_
_entity.id
_entity.type
_entity.pdbx_description
1 polymer ?
#
loop_
_entity_poly.entity_id
_entity_poly.type
_entity_poly.pdbx_seq_one_letter_code
_entity_poly.pdbx_strand_id
1 'polypeptide(L)'
;MQGTEKNEPYFYGSEFLQFQYQFSLIMADNNFNIDSKLANLMYKSGFGTEDITNLCKDEQFFDIMQVSFNNQGLGYTKSLSGYSKKPEWNFDNDEIEINEKVDWLRNNNFESFSIEECRPIEGSKLTYVDITEFCDVNVFHQVFKAKELFDRYDHKVIYNARYKSNPFELIKSGIFMNRAALKMASIDAATDFMFTNMEKQKDFSLPIYFADVCAGPGGFSEYLFWRREWDYKGFGLTLAGPDDFKLLGSKCASFVSFQALYGRYNDGDVCNPENIYDFVDKVRNETEGLGVHFMMSDGGFSVEGHEELQEVASKNIYLCQCYLALEALRPHGSFVTKLFDLFTPFSVGLLYLMYSCFEQVSILKPNTSRSANSERYFICNDLRNDARTHNIRQYLSGIVKKLWDYGGAPEKDVLELVPLDVIKKDSHFFDYVYKSNVRIAKKQIDAFAKMAIFCENPFLSDPRQSDLKQKCLEYWDVPDHVESDDSMEPETVWGVFSIFSNAFNMNYPRLLKSNLLSTVRKMTDYFYCFLSDTKQELSAKFYFALNNKVYEISKSKYSQVNGLYLANNTLIYGEILKEYQEGGIKSRDSLHILDAVSLGTRSLEDCSFKERSELIQRFCKAHNKESDLSNCCRIRPKLFKRFNCLKNDLPSNGKTPFDVELSTLGYQSQKEVFKANSVLIYNPTEKEFFDRFSKRYVVYNNDDDSVNISVLYKAL
;
A
#
# COMPACT_ATOMS: atom_id res chain seq x y z
N MET A 1 -4.32 -62.62 1.32
CA MET A 1 -5.13 -62.10 2.44
C MET A 1 -4.85 -60.61 2.57
N GLN A 2 -5.64 -59.78 1.87
CA GLN A 2 -5.65 -58.34 2.00
C GLN A 2 -7.12 -57.92 1.99
N GLY A 3 -7.53 -57.18 3.01
CA GLY A 3 -8.89 -56.70 3.22
C GLY A 3 -9.13 -55.38 2.50
N THR A 4 -10.36 -55.28 2.00
CA THR A 4 -11.00 -54.26 1.18
C THR A 4 -11.36 -52.97 1.92
N GLU A 5 -11.10 -51.81 1.31
CA GLU A 5 -11.89 -50.59 1.53
C GLU A 5 -12.56 -50.17 0.21
N LYS A 6 -13.86 -49.88 0.31
CA LYS A 6 -14.74 -49.44 -0.78
C LYS A 6 -14.56 -47.94 -0.99
N ASN A 7 -14.28 -47.53 -2.23
CA ASN A 7 -14.52 -46.17 -2.71
C ASN A 7 -15.87 -46.15 -3.44
N GLU A 8 -16.81 -45.33 -2.99
CA GLU A 8 -17.97 -44.89 -3.78
C GLU A 8 -17.61 -43.60 -4.55
N PRO A 9 -18.01 -43.43 -5.82
CA PRO A 9 -17.72 -42.22 -6.59
C PRO A 9 -18.80 -41.14 -6.38
N TYR A 10 -18.35 -39.89 -6.23
CA TYR A 10 -19.18 -38.69 -6.26
C TYR A 10 -19.84 -38.51 -7.64
N PHE A 11 -21.16 -38.48 -7.67
CA PHE A 11 -21.99 -38.08 -8.81
C PHE A 11 -21.92 -36.55 -9.01
N TYR A 12 -21.14 -36.07 -9.98
CA TYR A 12 -21.28 -34.70 -10.56
C TYR A 12 -20.85 -34.62 -12.04
N GLY A 13 -20.65 -35.76 -12.73
CA GLY A 13 -20.01 -35.78 -14.05
C GLY A 13 -20.90 -35.44 -15.26
N SER A 14 -22.18 -35.79 -15.24
CA SER A 14 -23.02 -35.76 -16.47
C SER A 14 -23.54 -34.37 -16.84
N GLU A 15 -23.98 -33.58 -15.87
CA GLU A 15 -24.52 -32.23 -16.12
C GLU A 15 -23.42 -31.24 -16.55
N PHE A 16 -22.23 -31.34 -15.95
CA PHE A 16 -21.08 -30.52 -16.31
C PHE A 16 -20.58 -30.81 -17.74
N LEU A 17 -20.55 -32.08 -18.15
CA LEU A 17 -20.20 -32.47 -19.53
C LEU A 17 -21.22 -31.94 -20.55
N GLN A 18 -22.51 -31.94 -20.19
CA GLN A 18 -23.56 -31.39 -21.04
C GLN A 18 -23.49 -29.86 -21.15
N PHE A 19 -23.17 -29.17 -20.05
CA PHE A 19 -22.90 -27.74 -20.02
C PHE A 19 -21.68 -27.37 -20.86
N GLN A 20 -20.55 -28.08 -20.72
CA GLN A 20 -19.35 -27.84 -21.52
C GLN A 20 -19.59 -28.04 -23.02
N TYR A 21 -20.38 -29.05 -23.39
CA TYR A 21 -20.70 -29.33 -24.78
C TYR A 21 -21.59 -28.24 -25.40
N GLN A 22 -22.65 -27.81 -24.69
CA GLN A 22 -23.51 -26.71 -25.15
C GLN A 22 -22.76 -25.37 -25.19
N PHE A 23 -21.93 -25.08 -24.19
CA PHE A 23 -21.11 -23.87 -24.15
C PHE A 23 -20.12 -23.82 -25.33
N SER A 24 -19.45 -24.94 -25.64
CA SER A 24 -18.50 -25.02 -26.77
C SER A 24 -19.17 -24.78 -28.12
N LEU A 25 -20.42 -25.23 -28.31
CA LEU A 25 -21.19 -24.99 -29.53
C LEU A 25 -21.58 -23.51 -29.69
N ILE A 26 -22.04 -22.86 -28.63
CA ILE A 26 -22.43 -21.43 -28.63
C ILE A 26 -21.21 -20.53 -28.89
N MET A 27 -20.05 -20.89 -28.37
CA MET A 27 -18.80 -20.15 -28.55
C MET A 27 -18.24 -20.29 -29.97
N ALA A 28 -18.39 -21.48 -30.58
CA ALA A 28 -18.02 -21.72 -31.97
C ALA A 28 -18.90 -20.92 -32.96
N ASP A 29 -20.20 -20.78 -32.68
CA ASP A 29 -21.11 -19.99 -33.52
C ASP A 29 -20.88 -18.47 -33.40
N ASN A 30 -20.29 -18.00 -32.29
CA ASN A 30 -20.07 -16.57 -32.02
C ASN A 30 -18.59 -16.10 -32.07
N ASN A 31 -17.65 -16.97 -32.46
CA ASN A 31 -16.20 -16.67 -32.56
C ASN A 31 -15.53 -16.15 -31.26
N PHE A 32 -16.03 -16.54 -30.08
CA PHE A 32 -15.38 -16.22 -28.80
C PHE A 32 -14.44 -17.35 -28.35
N ASN A 33 -13.32 -17.01 -27.68
CA ASN A 33 -12.35 -18.00 -27.20
C ASN A 33 -12.10 -17.80 -25.70
N ILE A 34 -12.67 -18.68 -24.85
CA ILE A 34 -12.58 -18.58 -23.38
C ILE A 34 -12.00 -19.87 -22.80
N ASP A 35 -11.16 -19.72 -21.77
CA ASP A 35 -10.57 -20.84 -21.03
C ASP A 35 -11.66 -21.68 -20.33
N SER A 36 -11.65 -22.99 -20.61
CA SER A 36 -12.49 -24.02 -20.00
C SER A 36 -12.55 -23.98 -18.46
N LYS A 37 -11.56 -23.37 -17.78
CA LYS A 37 -11.53 -23.20 -16.32
C LYS A 37 -12.45 -22.07 -15.82
N LEU A 38 -12.60 -20.99 -16.58
CA LEU A 38 -13.47 -19.86 -16.19
C LEU A 38 -14.95 -20.26 -16.26
N ALA A 39 -15.34 -20.99 -17.32
CA ALA A 39 -16.67 -21.58 -17.44
C ALA A 39 -17.00 -22.53 -16.27
N ASN A 40 -16.00 -23.23 -15.73
CA ASN A 40 -16.16 -24.11 -14.58
C ASN A 40 -16.39 -23.34 -13.26
N LEU A 41 -15.72 -22.20 -13.08
CA LEU A 41 -15.90 -21.31 -11.94
C LEU A 41 -17.27 -20.64 -11.94
N MET A 42 -17.75 -20.21 -13.12
CA MET A 42 -19.05 -19.56 -13.27
C MET A 42 -20.22 -20.56 -13.13
N TYR A 43 -20.08 -21.78 -13.64
CA TYR A 43 -21.05 -22.87 -13.39
C TYR A 43 -21.15 -23.22 -11.90
N LYS A 44 -20.01 -23.33 -11.20
CA LYS A 44 -19.99 -23.55 -9.74
C LYS A 44 -20.56 -22.39 -8.93
N SER A 45 -20.66 -21.20 -9.53
CA SER A 45 -21.25 -20.00 -8.95
C SER A 45 -22.72 -19.80 -9.35
N GLY A 46 -23.33 -20.76 -10.07
CA GLY A 46 -24.76 -20.79 -10.37
C GLY A 46 -25.21 -20.17 -11.70
N PHE A 47 -24.27 -19.79 -12.58
CA PHE A 47 -24.59 -19.13 -13.86
C PHE A 47 -24.88 -20.14 -14.99
N GLY A 48 -25.92 -19.86 -15.80
CA GLY A 48 -26.27 -20.64 -16.99
C GLY A 48 -25.44 -20.27 -18.22
N THR A 49 -25.53 -21.05 -19.30
CA THR A 49 -24.78 -20.81 -20.55
C THR A 49 -25.16 -19.47 -21.21
N GLU A 50 -26.42 -19.06 -21.13
CA GLU A 50 -26.90 -17.78 -21.69
C GLU A 50 -26.34 -16.57 -20.94
N ASP A 51 -26.22 -16.64 -19.60
CA ASP A 51 -25.67 -15.56 -18.76
C ASP A 51 -24.20 -15.29 -19.09
N ILE A 52 -23.41 -16.35 -19.27
CA ILE A 52 -21.99 -16.25 -19.60
C ILE A 52 -21.79 -15.67 -21.00
N THR A 53 -22.61 -16.07 -21.97
CA THR A 53 -22.50 -15.57 -23.34
C THR A 53 -22.81 -14.07 -23.43
N ASN A 54 -23.66 -13.55 -22.56
CA ASN A 54 -23.96 -12.11 -22.48
C ASN A 54 -22.82 -11.33 -21.81
N LEU A 55 -22.19 -11.87 -20.76
CA LEU A 55 -21.03 -11.24 -20.11
C LEU A 55 -19.81 -11.09 -21.04
N CYS A 56 -19.63 -12.01 -21.98
CA CYS A 56 -18.48 -11.99 -22.90
C CYS A 56 -18.61 -11.01 -24.07
N LYS A 57 -19.78 -10.38 -24.25
CA LYS A 57 -19.97 -9.35 -25.28
C LYS A 57 -19.39 -7.99 -24.88
N ASP A 58 -19.11 -7.76 -23.60
CA ASP A 58 -18.80 -6.43 -23.06
C ASP A 58 -17.34 -6.23 -22.59
N GLU A 59 -16.44 -7.20 -22.77
CA GLU A 59 -15.02 -7.03 -22.43
C GLU A 59 -14.18 -6.47 -23.58
N GLN A 60 -14.15 -5.14 -23.73
CA GLN A 60 -12.98 -4.41 -24.24
C GLN A 60 -12.79 -3.08 -23.51
N PHE A 61 -12.09 -3.12 -22.36
CA PHE A 61 -11.38 -1.98 -21.79
C PHE A 61 -9.91 -2.36 -21.57
N PHE A 62 -9.14 -2.35 -22.67
CA PHE A 62 -7.71 -2.08 -22.61
C PHE A 62 -7.49 -0.73 -23.28
N ASP A 63 -6.80 0.17 -22.57
CA ASP A 63 -6.28 1.41 -23.11
C ASP A 63 -5.49 1.13 -24.40
N ILE A 64 -6.00 1.64 -25.53
CA ILE A 64 -5.28 2.33 -26.62
C ILE A 64 -6.37 2.68 -27.65
N MET A 65 -6.74 3.95 -27.73
CA MET A 65 -7.19 4.55 -29.00
C MET A 65 -6.62 5.95 -29.06
N GLN A 66 -5.52 6.06 -29.82
CA GLN A 66 -5.03 7.32 -30.36
C GLN A 66 -6.20 8.04 -31.04
N VAL A 67 -6.40 9.29 -30.60
CA VAL A 67 -7.33 10.25 -31.18
C VAL A 67 -7.04 10.36 -32.67
N SER A 68 -7.94 9.81 -33.48
CA SER A 68 -8.01 10.05 -34.92
C SER A 68 -9.40 10.61 -35.21
N PHE A 69 -9.50 11.95 -35.27
CA PHE A 69 -10.68 12.59 -35.83
C PHE A 69 -10.72 12.28 -37.32
N ASN A 70 -11.68 11.47 -37.77
CA ASN A 70 -12.12 11.48 -39.15
C ASN A 70 -13.64 11.51 -39.21
N ASN A 71 -14.15 12.65 -39.68
CA ASN A 71 -15.52 12.85 -40.11
C ASN A 71 -15.84 11.92 -41.27
N GLN A 72 -16.88 11.09 -41.18
CA GLN A 72 -17.77 10.74 -42.32
C GLN A 72 -19.01 9.89 -41.91
N GLY A 73 -20.20 10.45 -42.22
CA GLY A 73 -21.49 9.82 -42.58
C GLY A 73 -22.09 8.74 -41.67
N LEU A 74 -23.08 9.03 -40.81
CA LEU A 74 -24.55 9.11 -41.05
C LEU A 74 -25.23 7.85 -41.62
N GLY A 75 -26.10 7.27 -40.80
CA GLY A 75 -27.15 6.34 -41.23
C GLY A 75 -28.01 5.83 -40.08
N TYR A 76 -28.88 6.70 -39.50
CA TYR A 76 -30.25 6.43 -39.00
C TYR A 76 -30.69 7.55 -38.04
N THR A 77 -31.20 8.64 -38.61
CA THR A 77 -31.95 9.66 -37.88
C THR A 77 -33.41 9.26 -37.83
N LYS A 78 -33.91 8.82 -36.67
CA LYS A 78 -35.34 8.98 -36.35
C LYS A 78 -35.54 10.46 -36.02
N SER A 79 -36.12 11.19 -36.97
CA SER A 79 -36.53 12.58 -36.79
C SER A 79 -37.62 12.66 -35.72
N LEU A 80 -37.25 13.12 -34.52
CA LEU A 80 -38.22 13.71 -33.60
C LEU A 80 -38.46 15.15 -34.04
N SER A 81 -39.51 15.32 -34.84
CA SER A 81 -40.10 16.61 -35.18
C SER A 81 -40.73 17.23 -33.94
N GLY A 82 -40.05 18.25 -33.41
CA GLY A 82 -40.53 19.16 -32.39
C GLY A 82 -39.37 20.01 -31.90
N TYR A 83 -39.31 21.28 -32.31
CA TYR A 83 -38.39 22.29 -31.75
C TYR A 83 -38.72 22.51 -30.26
N SER A 84 -38.33 21.55 -29.43
CA SER A 84 -38.15 21.75 -28.00
C SER A 84 -36.72 22.25 -27.82
N LYS A 85 -36.54 23.35 -27.09
CA LYS A 85 -35.22 23.84 -26.70
C LYS A 85 -34.51 22.65 -26.02
N LYS A 86 -33.37 22.21 -26.57
CA LYS A 86 -32.60 21.13 -25.93
C LYS A 86 -32.30 21.54 -24.49
N PRO A 87 -32.38 20.62 -23.52
CA PRO A 87 -32.13 20.94 -22.14
C PRO A 87 -30.71 21.52 -21.97
N GLU A 88 -30.62 22.58 -21.18
CA GLU A 88 -29.39 23.28 -20.81
C GLU A 88 -29.15 23.08 -19.30
N TRP A 89 -27.89 23.07 -18.88
CA TRP A 89 -27.51 23.05 -17.47
C TRP A 89 -26.91 24.39 -17.07
N ASN A 90 -27.40 24.97 -15.97
CA ASN A 90 -26.76 26.15 -15.39
C ASN A 90 -25.63 25.70 -14.46
N PHE A 91 -24.39 25.84 -14.91
CA PHE A 91 -23.21 25.45 -14.13
C PHE A 91 -23.02 26.25 -12.84
N ASP A 92 -23.63 27.45 -12.73
CA ASP A 92 -23.60 28.27 -11.50
C ASP A 92 -24.39 27.65 -10.34
N ASN A 93 -25.26 26.67 -10.62
CA ASN A 93 -25.98 25.93 -9.60
C ASN A 93 -25.12 24.83 -8.94
N ASP A 94 -23.97 24.49 -9.52
CA ASP A 94 -23.10 23.44 -8.98
C ASP A 94 -22.27 24.01 -7.81
N GLU A 95 -22.51 23.52 -6.60
CA GLU A 95 -21.67 23.81 -5.43
C GLU A 95 -20.36 23.01 -5.52
N ILE A 96 -19.28 23.67 -5.96
CA ILE A 96 -17.95 23.06 -6.08
C ILE A 96 -17.03 23.61 -4.99
N GLU A 97 -16.53 22.71 -4.13
CA GLU A 97 -15.55 23.02 -3.09
C GLU A 97 -14.25 22.25 -3.38
N ILE A 98 -13.16 22.96 -3.70
CA ILE A 98 -11.85 22.35 -3.96
C ILE A 98 -11.17 21.91 -2.66
N ASN A 99 -11.21 22.77 -1.63
CA ASN A 99 -10.69 22.45 -0.31
C ASN A 99 -11.75 21.67 0.47
N GLU A 100 -11.66 20.37 0.39
CA GLU A 100 -12.60 19.42 0.99
C GLU A 100 -12.45 19.43 2.51
N LYS A 101 -13.36 20.12 3.20
CA LYS A 101 -13.33 20.17 4.67
C LYS A 101 -13.78 18.85 5.27
N VAL A 102 -12.99 18.33 6.20
CA VAL A 102 -13.33 17.13 6.98
C VAL A 102 -14.14 17.52 8.21
N ASP A 103 -15.38 17.02 8.27
CA ASP A 103 -16.28 17.19 9.42
C ASP A 103 -16.04 16.06 10.42
N TRP A 104 -15.19 16.32 11.41
CA TRP A 104 -14.77 15.33 12.42
C TRP A 104 -15.81 15.16 13.53
N LEU A 105 -16.28 13.93 13.69
CA LEU A 105 -17.08 13.50 14.82
C LEU A 105 -16.16 12.99 15.94
N ARG A 106 -16.14 13.67 17.09
CA ARG A 106 -15.33 13.28 18.26
C ARG A 106 -16.14 12.47 19.27
N ASN A 107 -15.53 11.41 19.80
CA ASN A 107 -16.16 10.60 20.84
C ASN A 107 -15.83 11.12 22.25
N ASN A 108 -16.62 12.09 22.70
CA ASN A 108 -16.46 12.68 24.03
C ASN A 108 -17.12 11.84 25.14
N ASN A 109 -18.02 10.91 24.81
CA ASN A 109 -18.80 10.11 25.76
C ASN A 109 -18.15 8.72 25.99
N PHE A 110 -16.90 8.74 26.41
CA PHE A 110 -16.10 7.52 26.56
C PHE A 110 -16.58 6.56 27.68
N GLU A 111 -17.51 6.96 28.54
CA GLU A 111 -17.99 6.09 29.63
C GLU A 111 -19.37 5.46 29.35
N SER A 112 -20.14 5.95 28.36
CA SER A 112 -21.57 5.61 28.25
C SER A 112 -21.89 4.32 27.50
N PHE A 113 -21.00 3.84 26.62
CA PHE A 113 -21.24 2.65 25.80
C PHE A 113 -20.64 1.40 26.44
N SER A 114 -21.48 0.38 26.68
CA SER A 114 -21.04 -0.96 27.08
C SER A 114 -21.20 -1.96 25.94
N ILE A 115 -20.18 -2.80 25.72
CA ILE A 115 -20.22 -3.90 24.76
C ILE A 115 -21.31 -4.92 25.08
N GLU A 116 -21.76 -5.01 26.34
CA GLU A 116 -22.81 -5.93 26.78
C GLU A 116 -24.19 -5.56 26.20
N GLU A 117 -24.33 -4.31 25.73
CA GLU A 117 -25.51 -3.82 25.02
C GLU A 117 -25.51 -4.26 23.54
N CYS A 118 -24.35 -4.65 22.99
CA CYS A 118 -24.26 -5.20 21.65
C CYS A 118 -24.84 -6.62 21.62
N ARG A 119 -26.01 -6.76 20.99
CA ARG A 119 -26.65 -8.04 20.72
C ARG A 119 -26.89 -8.15 19.22
N PRO A 120 -26.10 -8.94 18.48
CA PRO A 120 -26.28 -9.04 17.05
C PRO A 120 -27.65 -9.64 16.75
N ILE A 121 -28.36 -9.06 15.78
CA ILE A 121 -29.63 -9.59 15.31
C ILE A 121 -29.34 -10.41 14.05
N GLU A 122 -29.76 -11.67 14.04
CA GLU A 122 -29.58 -12.59 12.93
C GLU A 122 -30.88 -12.73 12.12
N GLY A 123 -30.78 -13.04 10.84
CA GLY A 123 -31.90 -13.27 9.95
C GLY A 123 -31.48 -13.75 8.57
N SER A 124 -32.40 -13.77 7.62
CA SER A 124 -32.09 -14.10 6.22
C SER A 124 -31.42 -12.91 5.53
N LYS A 125 -30.55 -13.20 4.55
CA LYS A 125 -29.86 -12.19 3.75
C LYS A 125 -30.88 -11.29 3.04
N LEU A 126 -30.65 -9.98 3.08
CA LEU A 126 -31.51 -9.01 2.41
C LEU A 126 -31.39 -9.13 0.88
N THR A 127 -32.53 -9.16 0.19
CA THR A 127 -32.64 -9.20 -1.27
C THR A 127 -33.10 -7.87 -1.87
N TYR A 128 -33.51 -6.92 -1.03
CA TYR A 128 -33.85 -5.54 -1.37
C TYR A 128 -33.52 -4.65 -0.16
N VAL A 129 -33.36 -3.35 -0.41
CA VAL A 129 -33.09 -2.36 0.65
C VAL A 129 -34.19 -1.30 0.63
N ASP A 130 -35.04 -1.32 1.65
CA ASP A 130 -36.04 -0.26 1.92
C ASP A 130 -35.95 0.16 3.40
N ILE A 131 -34.74 0.60 3.78
CA ILE A 131 -34.36 0.92 5.15
C ILE A 131 -34.04 2.42 5.18
N THR A 132 -34.82 3.18 5.94
CA THR A 132 -34.79 4.65 5.91
C THR A 132 -34.41 5.27 7.25
N GLU A 133 -34.06 4.46 8.25
CA GLU A 133 -33.75 4.87 9.61
C GLU A 133 -32.65 5.94 9.70
N PHE A 134 -31.70 5.93 8.75
CA PHE A 134 -30.53 6.81 8.70
C PHE A 134 -30.54 7.77 7.51
N CYS A 135 -31.70 8.01 6.89
CA CYS A 135 -31.86 8.98 5.79
C CYS A 135 -33.28 9.57 5.77
N ASP A 136 -33.48 10.70 5.08
CA ASP A 136 -34.83 11.18 4.80
C ASP A 136 -35.51 10.25 3.79
N VAL A 137 -36.74 9.82 4.10
CA VAL A 137 -37.50 8.86 3.29
C VAL A 137 -37.66 9.33 1.84
N ASN A 138 -37.93 10.62 1.62
CA ASN A 138 -38.13 11.15 0.27
C ASN A 138 -36.80 11.19 -0.49
N VAL A 139 -35.73 11.64 0.17
CA VAL A 139 -34.38 11.68 -0.42
C VAL A 139 -33.91 10.27 -0.76
N PHE A 140 -34.11 9.30 0.13
CA PHE A 140 -33.79 7.89 -0.10
C PHE A 140 -34.46 7.37 -1.38
N HIS A 141 -35.79 7.44 -1.49
CA HIS A 141 -36.49 6.96 -2.68
C HIS A 141 -36.14 7.74 -3.96
N GLN A 142 -35.79 9.02 -3.86
CA GLN A 142 -35.37 9.81 -5.01
C GLN A 142 -34.02 9.34 -5.59
N VAL A 143 -33.07 8.90 -4.76
CA VAL A 143 -31.80 8.34 -5.23
C VAL A 143 -32.04 7.11 -6.10
N PHE A 144 -32.84 6.15 -5.62
CA PHE A 144 -33.11 4.91 -6.36
C PHE A 144 -33.89 5.19 -7.65
N LYS A 145 -34.92 6.04 -7.59
CA LYS A 145 -35.65 6.48 -8.80
C LYS A 145 -34.74 7.18 -9.81
N ALA A 146 -33.75 7.95 -9.34
CA ALA A 146 -32.79 8.61 -10.22
C ALA A 146 -31.85 7.61 -10.91
N LYS A 147 -31.50 6.49 -10.26
CA LYS A 147 -30.72 5.40 -10.88
C LYS A 147 -31.51 4.73 -12.02
N GLU A 148 -32.78 4.42 -11.80
CA GLU A 148 -33.69 3.81 -12.80
C GLU A 148 -33.86 4.66 -14.08
N LEU A 149 -33.63 5.98 -14.02
CA LEU A 149 -33.69 6.86 -15.20
C LEU A 149 -32.69 6.45 -16.30
N PHE A 150 -31.62 5.74 -15.94
CA PHE A 150 -30.54 5.40 -16.85
C PHE A 150 -30.76 4.09 -17.60
N ASP A 151 -31.67 3.23 -17.14
CA ASP A 151 -31.99 1.92 -17.75
C ASP A 151 -32.48 2.05 -19.21
N ARG A 152 -32.95 3.24 -19.59
CA ARG A 152 -33.43 3.54 -20.96
C ARG A 152 -32.32 3.94 -21.94
N TYR A 153 -31.08 4.14 -21.48
CA TYR A 153 -29.97 4.61 -22.29
C TYR A 153 -28.90 3.52 -22.48
N ASP A 154 -28.30 3.46 -23.66
CA ASP A 154 -27.15 2.60 -23.91
C ASP A 154 -25.95 2.98 -23.01
N HIS A 155 -25.17 1.98 -22.59
CA HIS A 155 -23.97 2.17 -21.76
C HIS A 155 -23.00 3.23 -22.34
N LYS A 156 -22.87 3.32 -23.67
CA LYS A 156 -22.00 4.32 -24.34
C LYS A 156 -22.52 5.75 -24.15
N VAL A 157 -23.83 5.95 -24.13
CA VAL A 157 -24.45 7.26 -23.90
C VAL A 157 -24.22 7.68 -22.45
N ILE A 158 -24.48 6.76 -21.50
CA ILE A 158 -24.25 6.97 -20.07
C ILE A 158 -22.77 7.30 -19.81
N TYR A 159 -21.85 6.53 -20.38
CA TYR A 159 -20.41 6.76 -20.26
C TYR A 159 -20.02 8.17 -20.71
N ASN A 160 -20.45 8.58 -21.91
CA ASN A 160 -20.14 9.90 -22.46
C ASN A 160 -20.76 11.03 -21.64
N ALA A 161 -22.01 10.87 -21.21
CA ALA A 161 -22.70 11.84 -20.36
C ALA A 161 -21.99 11.99 -19.01
N ARG A 162 -21.62 10.88 -18.36
CA ARG A 162 -20.83 10.87 -17.12
C ARG A 162 -19.49 11.58 -17.31
N TYR A 163 -18.77 11.28 -18.39
CA TYR A 163 -17.47 11.89 -18.68
C TYR A 163 -17.58 13.42 -18.84
N LYS A 164 -18.61 13.89 -19.54
CA LYS A 164 -18.81 15.30 -19.86
C LYS A 164 -19.45 16.11 -18.73
N SER A 165 -20.25 15.47 -17.88
CA SER A 165 -21.00 16.13 -16.79
C SER A 165 -20.23 16.21 -15.48
N ASN A 166 -19.34 15.25 -15.19
CA ASN A 166 -18.55 15.27 -13.96
C ASN A 166 -17.47 16.37 -14.03
N PRO A 167 -17.52 17.41 -13.18
CA PRO A 167 -16.54 18.50 -13.21
C PRO A 167 -15.09 18.05 -12.93
N PHE A 168 -14.89 16.89 -12.31
CA PHE A 168 -13.56 16.38 -11.92
C PHE A 168 -13.02 15.27 -12.83
N GLU A 169 -13.69 14.92 -13.95
CA GLU A 169 -13.30 13.72 -14.72
C GLU A 169 -11.92 13.86 -15.42
N LEU A 170 -11.47 15.07 -15.77
CA LEU A 170 -10.15 15.28 -16.40
C LEU A 170 -8.96 15.03 -15.47
N ILE A 171 -9.19 14.88 -14.17
CA ILE A 171 -8.16 14.50 -13.19
C ILE A 171 -7.60 13.11 -13.51
N LYS A 172 -8.48 12.16 -13.87
CA LYS A 172 -8.13 10.77 -14.22
C LYS A 172 -7.15 10.17 -13.19
N SER A 173 -6.02 9.62 -13.65
CA SER A 173 -4.96 9.06 -12.80
C SER A 173 -3.78 10.02 -12.60
N GLY A 174 -3.77 11.19 -13.25
CA GLY A 174 -2.61 12.10 -13.24
C GLY A 174 -1.34 11.35 -13.65
N ILE A 175 -0.31 11.42 -12.78
CA ILE A 175 0.98 10.75 -12.96
C ILE A 175 1.01 9.28 -12.51
N PHE A 176 -0.07 8.78 -11.91
CA PHE A 176 -0.14 7.48 -11.24
C PHE A 176 -0.70 6.39 -12.15
N MET A 177 -0.56 5.13 -11.73
CA MET A 177 -1.02 3.95 -12.46
C MET A 177 -2.54 3.90 -12.61
N ASN A 178 -3.29 4.47 -11.66
CA ASN A 178 -4.75 4.49 -11.68
C ASN A 178 -5.31 5.66 -10.88
N ARG A 179 -6.63 5.84 -10.96
CA ARG A 179 -7.35 6.94 -10.28
C ARG A 179 -7.34 6.83 -8.75
N ALA A 180 -7.15 5.63 -8.20
CA ALA A 180 -7.23 5.43 -6.75
C ALA A 180 -6.12 6.19 -6.03
N ALA A 181 -4.91 6.29 -6.61
CA ALA A 181 -3.83 7.11 -6.06
C ALA A 181 -4.26 8.57 -5.77
N LEU A 182 -4.99 9.19 -6.70
CA LEU A 182 -5.50 10.55 -6.52
C LEU A 182 -6.66 10.65 -5.53
N LYS A 183 -7.38 9.55 -5.26
CA LYS A 183 -8.32 9.51 -4.13
C LYS A 183 -7.57 9.60 -2.81
N MET A 184 -6.48 8.85 -2.67
CA MET A 184 -5.65 8.95 -1.48
C MET A 184 -5.01 10.33 -1.34
N ALA A 185 -4.53 10.94 -2.44
CA ALA A 185 -4.01 12.31 -2.42
C ALA A 185 -5.06 13.34 -1.95
N SER A 186 -6.30 13.22 -2.45
CA SER A 186 -7.43 14.06 -2.04
C SER A 186 -7.79 13.88 -0.57
N ILE A 187 -7.86 12.64 -0.09
CA ILE A 187 -8.13 12.34 1.32
C ILE A 187 -7.01 12.86 2.23
N ASP A 188 -5.75 12.64 1.85
CA ASP A 188 -4.59 13.08 2.61
C ASP A 188 -4.56 14.61 2.72
N ALA A 189 -4.76 15.34 1.61
CA ALA A 189 -4.87 16.80 1.64
C ALA A 189 -6.05 17.29 2.50
N ALA A 190 -7.23 16.68 2.35
CA ALA A 190 -8.42 17.01 3.14
C ALA A 190 -8.23 16.80 4.66
N THR A 191 -7.31 15.92 5.03
CA THR A 191 -6.97 15.59 6.42
C THR A 191 -5.67 16.26 6.89
N ASP A 192 -5.31 17.40 6.29
CA ASP A 192 -4.10 18.16 6.59
C ASP A 192 -2.81 17.32 6.48
N PHE A 193 -2.77 16.45 5.46
CA PHE A 193 -1.69 15.52 5.16
C PHE A 193 -1.37 14.56 6.31
N MET A 194 -2.36 14.11 7.08
CA MET A 194 -2.11 13.27 8.26
C MET A 194 -1.40 11.94 7.95
N PHE A 195 -1.48 11.42 6.72
CA PHE A 195 -0.84 10.16 6.33
C PHE A 195 0.59 10.37 5.85
N THR A 196 0.87 11.52 5.21
CA THR A 196 2.19 11.83 4.65
C THR A 196 3.03 12.78 5.49
N ASN A 197 2.44 13.76 6.16
CA ASN A 197 3.11 14.69 7.05
C ASN A 197 3.18 14.17 8.51
N MET A 198 3.90 13.07 8.70
CA MET A 198 4.09 12.43 10.01
C MET A 198 5.34 12.94 10.75
N GLU A 199 5.59 14.25 10.74
CA GLU A 199 6.76 14.90 11.39
C GLU A 199 6.84 14.67 12.90
N LYS A 200 5.74 14.29 13.55
CA LYS A 200 5.66 14.02 14.99
C LYS A 200 6.18 12.64 15.41
N GLN A 201 6.76 11.85 14.51
CA GLN A 201 7.43 10.61 14.91
C GLN A 201 8.56 10.92 15.90
N LYS A 202 8.34 10.57 17.17
CA LYS A 202 9.33 10.75 18.25
C LYS A 202 10.53 9.82 18.11
N ASP A 203 10.37 8.74 17.36
CA ASP A 203 11.43 7.77 17.10
C ASP A 203 11.90 7.85 15.65
N PHE A 204 12.99 8.60 15.47
CA PHE A 204 13.63 8.79 14.17
C PHE A 204 14.29 7.51 13.62
N SER A 205 14.39 6.43 14.41
CA SER A 205 15.05 5.19 14.01
C SER A 205 14.15 4.22 13.23
N LEU A 206 12.83 4.40 13.29
CA LEU A 206 11.85 3.53 12.65
C LEU A 206 11.30 4.15 11.36
N PRO A 207 11.05 3.35 10.31
CA PRO A 207 10.32 3.83 9.15
C PRO A 207 8.84 4.01 9.52
N ILE A 208 8.11 4.68 8.63
CA ILE A 208 6.66 4.75 8.76
C ILE A 208 6.05 3.48 8.19
N TYR A 209 5.48 2.68 9.07
CA TYR A 209 4.73 1.48 8.69
C TYR A 209 3.30 1.80 8.27
N PHE A 210 2.85 1.24 7.15
CA PHE A 210 1.45 1.28 6.71
C PHE A 210 0.97 -0.07 6.18
N ALA A 211 -0.35 -0.28 6.17
CA ALA A 211 -0.99 -1.41 5.49
C ALA A 211 -1.96 -0.94 4.40
N ASP A 212 -2.04 -1.66 3.29
CA ASP A 212 -2.93 -1.38 2.16
C ASP A 212 -3.70 -2.66 1.80
N VAL A 213 -5.00 -2.67 2.10
CA VAL A 213 -5.85 -3.89 2.06
C VAL A 213 -6.95 -3.77 1.02
N CYS A 214 -7.25 -4.88 0.34
CA CYS A 214 -8.13 -4.92 -0.83
C CYS A 214 -7.67 -3.90 -1.89
N ALA A 215 -6.36 -3.85 -2.10
CA ALA A 215 -5.69 -2.69 -2.66
C ALA A 215 -5.13 -2.90 -4.07
N GLY A 216 -5.33 -4.07 -4.68
CA GLY A 216 -4.87 -4.30 -6.04
C GLY A 216 -5.48 -3.30 -7.03
N PRO A 217 -4.69 -2.69 -7.93
CA PRO A 217 -3.29 -3.00 -8.24
C PRO A 217 -2.22 -2.23 -7.43
N GLY A 218 -2.59 -1.39 -6.45
CA GLY A 218 -1.66 -0.71 -5.53
C GLY A 218 -1.63 0.82 -5.63
N GLY A 219 -2.72 1.46 -6.08
CA GLY A 219 -2.76 2.91 -6.31
C GLY A 219 -2.54 3.75 -5.05
N PHE A 220 -3.13 3.37 -3.90
CA PHE A 220 -2.91 4.08 -2.64
C PHE A 220 -1.45 3.99 -2.17
N SER A 221 -0.88 2.78 -2.22
CA SER A 221 0.55 2.57 -1.96
C SER A 221 1.45 3.39 -2.90
N GLU A 222 1.12 3.49 -4.19
CA GLU A 222 1.89 4.30 -5.15
C GLU A 222 1.98 5.77 -4.75
N TYR A 223 0.85 6.35 -4.33
CA TYR A 223 0.82 7.73 -3.84
C TYR A 223 1.78 7.94 -2.64
N LEU A 224 1.76 7.04 -1.66
CA LEU A 224 2.61 7.16 -0.47
C LEU A 224 4.09 7.01 -0.79
N PHE A 225 4.44 6.02 -1.62
CA PHE A 225 5.83 5.82 -2.05
C PHE A 225 6.31 6.93 -2.97
N TRP A 226 5.45 7.52 -3.79
CA TRP A 226 5.82 8.71 -4.56
C TRP A 226 6.11 9.90 -3.62
N ARG A 227 5.32 10.06 -2.54
CA ARG A 227 5.48 11.19 -1.61
C ARG A 227 6.71 11.09 -0.70
N ARG A 228 7.03 9.91 -0.16
CA ARG A 228 8.14 9.73 0.81
C ARG A 228 9.06 8.52 0.57
N GLU A 229 8.87 7.83 -0.54
CA GLU A 229 9.74 6.74 -0.99
C GLU A 229 10.00 5.70 0.11
N TRP A 230 11.29 5.36 0.31
CA TRP A 230 11.79 4.37 1.24
C TRP A 230 11.53 4.69 2.71
N ASP A 231 11.12 5.92 3.05
CA ASP A 231 10.79 6.26 4.43
C ASP A 231 9.54 5.51 4.93
N TYR A 232 8.78 4.92 4.00
CA TYR A 232 7.73 3.96 4.29
C TYR A 232 8.17 2.50 4.18
N LYS A 233 7.57 1.69 5.04
CA LYS A 233 7.45 0.23 4.91
C LYS A 233 5.97 -0.11 4.75
N GLY A 234 5.60 -0.70 3.62
CA GLY A 234 4.21 -1.04 3.32
C GLY A 234 3.94 -2.54 3.35
N PHE A 235 2.74 -2.92 3.80
CA PHE A 235 2.24 -4.30 3.79
C PHE A 235 0.92 -4.37 3.02
N GLY A 236 0.82 -5.27 2.04
CA GLY A 236 -0.34 -5.39 1.17
C GLY A 236 -1.12 -6.68 1.38
N LEU A 237 -2.45 -6.63 1.36
CA LEU A 237 -3.32 -7.81 1.28
C LEU A 237 -4.36 -7.56 0.19
N THR A 238 -4.40 -8.38 -0.85
CA THR A 238 -5.42 -8.30 -1.92
C THR A 238 -5.63 -9.67 -2.51
N LEU A 239 -6.80 -9.89 -3.13
CA LEU A 239 -7.09 -11.14 -3.83
C LEU A 239 -6.01 -11.43 -4.88
N ALA A 240 -5.46 -12.64 -4.85
CA ALA A 240 -4.53 -13.10 -5.86
C ALA A 240 -5.25 -13.30 -7.21
N GLY A 241 -4.59 -12.95 -8.31
CA GLY A 241 -5.12 -13.13 -9.66
C GLY A 241 -5.19 -11.84 -10.49
N PRO A 242 -6.26 -11.60 -11.28
CA PRO A 242 -6.35 -10.46 -12.21
C PRO A 242 -6.23 -9.08 -11.54
N ASP A 243 -6.75 -9.00 -10.32
CA ASP A 243 -6.80 -7.79 -9.48
C ASP A 243 -5.69 -7.79 -8.42
N ASP A 244 -4.59 -8.50 -8.66
CA ASP A 244 -3.42 -8.48 -7.79
C ASP A 244 -2.61 -7.16 -7.95
N PHE A 245 -1.67 -6.94 -7.04
CA PHE A 245 -0.72 -5.84 -7.06
C PHE A 245 0.11 -5.80 -8.36
N LYS A 246 0.15 -4.63 -9.03
CA LYS A 246 0.89 -4.39 -10.29
C LYS A 246 2.05 -3.40 -10.07
N LEU A 247 2.74 -3.53 -8.94
CA LEU A 247 3.71 -2.54 -8.43
C LEU A 247 4.93 -2.34 -9.34
N LEU A 248 5.36 -3.39 -10.04
CA LEU A 248 6.48 -3.31 -10.98
C LEU A 248 6.20 -2.41 -12.19
N GLY A 249 4.92 -2.09 -12.45
CA GLY A 249 4.50 -1.22 -13.56
C GLY A 249 4.47 0.27 -13.24
N SER A 250 4.76 0.67 -11.99
CA SER A 250 4.78 2.10 -11.63
C SER A 250 5.92 2.84 -12.31
N LYS A 251 5.63 4.06 -12.78
CA LYS A 251 6.60 4.97 -13.40
C LYS A 251 7.13 6.03 -12.44
N CYS A 252 6.46 6.24 -11.30
CA CYS A 252 6.74 7.37 -10.41
C CYS A 252 7.18 6.94 -9.00
N ALA A 253 7.10 5.66 -8.64
CA ALA A 253 7.42 5.17 -7.31
C ALA A 253 8.19 3.86 -7.32
N SER A 254 9.07 3.68 -6.32
CA SER A 254 9.76 2.42 -6.05
C SER A 254 9.08 1.67 -4.92
N PHE A 255 8.79 0.38 -5.12
CA PHE A 255 8.08 -0.47 -4.15
C PHE A 255 8.99 -1.47 -3.44
N VAL A 256 10.29 -1.20 -3.39
CA VAL A 256 11.26 -2.13 -2.78
C VAL A 256 10.92 -2.39 -1.30
N SER A 257 10.46 -1.38 -0.57
CA SER A 257 10.01 -1.48 0.82
C SER A 257 8.53 -1.87 0.98
N PHE A 258 7.86 -2.35 -0.08
CA PHE A 258 6.51 -2.92 -0.01
C PHE A 258 6.55 -4.44 0.02
N GLN A 259 5.67 -5.05 0.82
CA GLN A 259 5.54 -6.49 0.93
C GLN A 259 4.10 -6.94 0.79
N ALA A 260 3.79 -7.67 -0.28
CA ALA A 260 2.50 -8.33 -0.45
C ALA A 260 2.44 -9.61 0.42
N LEU A 261 1.37 -9.73 1.19
CA LEU A 261 1.11 -10.80 2.15
C LEU A 261 -0.30 -11.35 1.88
N TYR A 262 -0.41 -12.55 1.33
CA TYR A 262 -1.69 -13.13 0.86
C TYR A 262 -2.42 -14.00 1.90
N GLY A 263 -2.05 -13.86 3.18
CA GLY A 263 -2.61 -14.67 4.27
C GLY A 263 -2.17 -16.13 4.25
N ARG A 264 -2.74 -16.92 5.17
CA ARG A 264 -2.40 -18.34 5.39
C ARG A 264 -2.63 -19.21 4.16
N TYR A 265 -3.69 -18.93 3.41
CA TYR A 265 -4.08 -19.71 2.23
C TYR A 265 -3.48 -19.18 0.93
N ASN A 266 -2.76 -18.06 0.98
CA ASN A 266 -2.11 -17.43 -0.16
C ASN A 266 -3.08 -17.07 -1.32
N ASP A 267 -4.35 -16.81 -0.98
CA ASP A 267 -5.40 -16.35 -1.91
C ASP A 267 -5.73 -14.86 -1.72
N GLY A 268 -5.31 -14.27 -0.60
CA GLY A 268 -5.52 -12.86 -0.28
C GLY A 268 -6.97 -12.48 0.07
N ASP A 269 -7.84 -13.45 0.36
CA ASP A 269 -9.21 -13.17 0.76
C ASP A 269 -9.25 -12.59 2.18
N VAL A 270 -9.60 -11.30 2.28
CA VAL A 270 -9.74 -10.58 3.55
C VAL A 270 -10.89 -11.11 4.40
N CYS A 271 -11.90 -11.76 3.80
CA CYS A 271 -13.05 -12.29 4.54
C CYS A 271 -12.72 -13.58 5.29
N ASN A 272 -11.61 -14.24 4.94
CA ASN A 272 -11.15 -15.44 5.61
C ASN A 272 -10.43 -15.10 6.94
N PRO A 273 -10.94 -15.53 8.10
CA PRO A 273 -10.35 -15.19 9.40
C PRO A 273 -8.88 -15.62 9.53
N GLU A 274 -8.50 -16.77 8.96
CA GLU A 274 -7.12 -17.27 9.02
C GLU A 274 -6.14 -16.41 8.21
N ASN A 275 -6.60 -15.79 7.12
CA ASN A 275 -5.78 -14.85 6.36
C ASN A 275 -5.56 -13.55 7.13
N ILE A 276 -6.58 -13.05 7.83
CA ILE A 276 -6.47 -11.90 8.73
C ILE A 276 -5.42 -12.18 9.81
N TYR A 277 -5.49 -13.33 10.48
CA TYR A 277 -4.55 -13.70 11.55
C TYR A 277 -3.10 -13.79 11.05
N ASP A 278 -2.87 -14.51 9.94
CA ASP A 278 -1.53 -14.63 9.36
C ASP A 278 -0.96 -13.28 8.91
N PHE A 279 -1.79 -12.41 8.31
CA PHE A 279 -1.38 -11.06 7.93
C PHE A 279 -0.97 -10.23 9.16
N VAL A 280 -1.81 -10.20 10.20
CA VAL A 280 -1.55 -9.44 11.45
C VAL A 280 -0.27 -9.93 12.12
N ASP A 281 -0.07 -11.24 12.21
CA ASP A 281 1.13 -11.82 12.81
C ASP A 281 2.38 -11.38 12.05
N LYS A 282 2.40 -11.50 10.72
CA LYS A 282 3.55 -11.06 9.89
C LYS A 282 3.80 -9.56 10.03
N VAL A 283 2.77 -8.73 10.00
CA VAL A 283 2.89 -7.27 10.21
C VAL A 283 3.45 -6.95 11.59
N ARG A 284 2.93 -7.54 12.67
CA ARG A 284 3.43 -7.31 14.03
C ARG A 284 4.89 -7.69 14.16
N ASN A 285 5.30 -8.79 13.53
CA ASN A 285 6.68 -9.25 13.57
C ASN A 285 7.67 -8.34 12.82
N GLU A 286 7.23 -7.67 11.76
CA GLU A 286 8.02 -6.67 11.00
C GLU A 286 8.00 -5.28 11.64
N THR A 287 7.10 -5.06 12.62
CA THR A 287 6.85 -3.76 13.27
C THR A 287 7.17 -3.75 14.77
N GLU A 288 8.04 -4.65 15.22
CA GLU A 288 8.46 -4.77 16.64
C GLU A 288 7.30 -5.00 17.62
N GLY A 289 6.25 -5.69 17.16
CA GLY A 289 5.03 -5.95 17.91
C GLY A 289 4.10 -4.74 18.04
N LEU A 290 4.43 -3.59 17.44
CA LEU A 290 3.67 -2.36 17.58
C LEU A 290 2.46 -2.30 16.64
N GLY A 291 2.56 -2.84 15.42
CA GLY A 291 1.58 -2.66 14.35
C GLY A 291 1.89 -1.46 13.44
N VAL A 292 1.04 -1.20 12.44
CA VAL A 292 1.23 -0.11 11.47
C VAL A 292 0.75 1.23 12.02
N HIS A 293 1.33 2.35 11.54
CA HIS A 293 0.88 3.69 11.92
C HIS A 293 -0.49 4.02 11.33
N PHE A 294 -0.73 3.56 10.11
CA PHE A 294 -2.04 3.67 9.51
C PHE A 294 -2.33 2.51 8.57
N MET A 295 -3.60 2.28 8.33
CA MET A 295 -4.09 1.31 7.38
C MET A 295 -5.05 1.99 6.41
N MET A 296 -4.95 1.64 5.14
CA MET A 296 -5.85 2.08 4.09
C MET A 296 -6.53 0.85 3.49
N SER A 297 -7.77 1.01 3.04
CA SER A 297 -8.41 -0.03 2.24
C SER A 297 -9.39 0.51 1.22
N ASP A 298 -9.40 -0.12 0.04
CA ASP A 298 -10.23 0.28 -1.11
C ASP A 298 -11.09 -0.88 -1.62
N GLY A 299 -11.57 -1.73 -0.71
CA GLY A 299 -12.33 -2.94 -1.05
C GLY A 299 -13.67 -2.67 -1.72
N GLY A 300 -13.91 -3.38 -2.82
CA GLY A 300 -15.18 -3.38 -3.53
C GLY A 300 -15.11 -4.33 -4.73
N PHE A 301 -16.27 -4.70 -5.25
CA PHE A 301 -16.40 -5.54 -6.43
C PHE A 301 -17.54 -5.01 -7.31
N SER A 302 -17.58 -5.45 -8.57
CA SER A 302 -18.65 -5.03 -9.48
C SER A 302 -19.98 -5.65 -9.05
N VAL A 303 -21.01 -4.82 -9.00
CA VAL A 303 -22.42 -5.21 -8.81
C VAL A 303 -23.27 -4.62 -9.94
N GLU A 304 -22.68 -4.55 -11.13
CA GLU A 304 -23.31 -3.93 -12.31
C GLU A 304 -24.72 -4.50 -12.54
N GLY A 305 -25.70 -3.60 -12.68
CA GLY A 305 -27.13 -3.94 -12.80
C GLY A 305 -27.86 -4.18 -11.47
N HIS A 306 -27.14 -4.15 -10.35
CA HIS A 306 -27.66 -4.32 -8.99
C HIS A 306 -27.00 -3.33 -7.99
N GLU A 307 -26.75 -2.10 -8.44
CA GLU A 307 -26.10 -1.05 -7.65
C GLU A 307 -26.89 -0.68 -6.38
N GLU A 308 -28.18 -0.99 -6.31
CA GLU A 308 -29.03 -0.86 -5.13
C GLU A 308 -28.67 -1.83 -4.00
N LEU A 309 -28.07 -2.97 -4.31
CA LEU A 309 -27.65 -3.99 -3.34
C LEU A 309 -26.19 -3.88 -2.94
N GLN A 310 -25.44 -2.89 -3.46
CA GLN A 310 -24.00 -2.77 -3.25
C GLN A 310 -23.60 -2.75 -1.77
N GLU A 311 -24.36 -2.05 -0.93
CA GLU A 311 -24.13 -1.99 0.52
C GLU A 311 -24.24 -3.37 1.17
N VAL A 312 -25.34 -4.08 0.91
CA VAL A 312 -25.61 -5.40 1.49
C VAL A 312 -24.61 -6.43 0.97
N ALA A 313 -24.25 -6.35 -0.32
CA ALA A 313 -23.28 -7.25 -0.93
C ALA A 313 -21.87 -7.03 -0.36
N SER A 314 -21.50 -5.79 -0.04
CA SER A 314 -20.16 -5.41 0.44
C SER A 314 -19.98 -5.53 1.96
N LYS A 315 -21.05 -5.80 2.72
CA LYS A 315 -21.05 -5.77 4.19
C LYS A 315 -19.94 -6.59 4.86
N ASN A 316 -19.61 -7.76 4.30
CA ASN A 316 -18.59 -8.65 4.87
C ASN A 316 -17.19 -8.05 4.69
N ILE A 317 -16.96 -7.42 3.52
CA ILE A 317 -15.72 -6.70 3.24
C ILE A 317 -15.61 -5.47 4.15
N TYR A 318 -16.70 -4.73 4.41
CA TYR A 318 -16.68 -3.62 5.38
C TYR A 318 -16.24 -4.10 6.76
N LEU A 319 -16.89 -5.16 7.26
CA LEU A 319 -16.60 -5.76 8.56
C LEU A 319 -15.15 -6.20 8.66
N CYS A 320 -14.68 -6.99 7.69
CA CYS A 320 -13.35 -7.58 7.75
C CYS A 320 -12.23 -6.54 7.60
N GLN A 321 -12.42 -5.50 6.77
CA GLN A 321 -11.48 -4.38 6.68
C GLN A 321 -11.41 -3.61 8.00
N CYS A 322 -12.56 -3.31 8.63
CA CYS A 322 -12.60 -2.61 9.92
C CYS A 322 -11.97 -3.45 11.04
N TYR A 323 -12.31 -4.74 11.09
CA TYR A 323 -11.74 -5.67 12.08
C TYR A 323 -10.22 -5.81 11.91
N LEU A 324 -9.74 -6.03 10.68
CA LEU A 324 -8.30 -6.10 10.40
C LEU A 324 -7.58 -4.79 10.78
N ALA A 325 -8.18 -3.63 10.54
CA ALA A 325 -7.61 -2.36 10.98
C ALA A 325 -7.43 -2.32 12.50
N LEU A 326 -8.43 -2.73 13.28
CA LEU A 326 -8.30 -2.78 14.73
C LEU A 326 -7.18 -3.74 15.18
N GLU A 327 -6.93 -4.84 14.48
CA GLU A 327 -5.90 -5.81 14.83
C GLU A 327 -4.47 -5.40 14.40
N ALA A 328 -4.35 -4.73 13.25
CA ALA A 328 -3.07 -4.37 12.64
C ALA A 328 -2.51 -3.01 13.10
N LEU A 329 -3.37 -2.08 13.54
CA LEU A 329 -2.96 -0.74 13.95
C LEU A 329 -2.27 -0.71 15.31
N ARG A 330 -1.26 0.16 15.41
CA ARG A 330 -0.66 0.56 16.68
C ARG A 330 -1.58 1.52 17.46
N PRO A 331 -1.40 1.68 18.78
CA PRO A 331 -2.02 2.77 19.53
C PRO A 331 -1.76 4.12 18.87
N HIS A 332 -2.78 4.98 18.82
CA HIS A 332 -2.77 6.26 18.10
C HIS A 332 -2.66 6.15 16.57
N GLY A 333 -2.84 4.95 16.01
CA GLY A 333 -2.86 4.75 14.57
C GLY A 333 -4.15 5.26 13.91
N SER A 334 -4.10 5.42 12.58
CA SER A 334 -5.23 5.92 11.77
C SER A 334 -5.71 4.91 10.74
N PHE A 335 -6.97 5.02 10.32
CA PHE A 335 -7.60 4.12 9.36
C PHE A 335 -8.40 4.90 8.33
N VAL A 336 -8.33 4.50 7.06
CA VAL A 336 -9.26 4.96 6.04
C VAL A 336 -9.75 3.79 5.22
N THR A 337 -11.06 3.73 4.99
CA THR A 337 -11.66 2.65 4.19
C THR A 337 -12.74 3.16 3.25
N LYS A 338 -12.77 2.63 2.03
CA LYS A 338 -13.88 2.81 1.11
C LYS A 338 -15.12 2.09 1.62
N LEU A 339 -16.24 2.79 1.57
CA LEU A 339 -17.59 2.28 1.76
C LEU A 339 -18.47 2.78 0.61
N PHE A 340 -19.68 2.22 0.50
CA PHE A 340 -20.73 2.68 -0.39
C PHE A 340 -21.85 3.33 0.42
N ASP A 341 -23.10 2.94 0.18
CA ASP A 341 -24.22 3.40 0.99
C ASP A 341 -24.13 2.92 2.45
N LEU A 342 -24.78 3.68 3.33
CA LEU A 342 -24.77 3.51 4.79
C LEU A 342 -26.20 3.61 5.34
N PHE A 343 -27.13 2.89 4.72
CA PHE A 343 -28.54 2.90 5.11
C PHE A 343 -28.90 1.78 6.06
N THR A 344 -28.18 0.66 6.04
CA THR A 344 -28.49 -0.50 6.88
C THR A 344 -28.01 -0.34 8.33
N PRO A 345 -28.74 -0.89 9.33
CA PRO A 345 -28.28 -0.92 10.71
C PRO A 345 -26.97 -1.69 10.88
N PHE A 346 -26.69 -2.69 10.04
CA PHE A 346 -25.39 -3.38 10.02
C PHE A 346 -24.24 -2.40 9.77
N SER A 347 -24.29 -1.66 8.65
CA SER A 347 -23.24 -0.73 8.26
C SER A 347 -23.08 0.38 9.29
N VAL A 348 -24.18 1.00 9.72
CA VAL A 348 -24.13 2.09 10.71
C VAL A 348 -23.69 1.59 12.09
N GLY A 349 -24.09 0.38 12.49
CA GLY A 349 -23.61 -0.27 13.70
C GLY A 349 -22.10 -0.54 13.67
N LEU A 350 -21.55 -0.93 12.51
CA LEU A 350 -20.11 -1.08 12.34
C LEU A 350 -19.38 0.26 12.54
N LEU A 351 -19.89 1.34 11.92
CA LEU A 351 -19.34 2.69 12.08
C LEU A 351 -19.41 3.17 13.53
N TYR A 352 -20.48 2.83 14.25
CA TYR A 352 -20.64 3.17 15.67
C TYR A 352 -19.60 2.47 16.54
N LEU A 353 -19.31 1.19 16.27
CA LEU A 353 -18.25 0.44 16.95
C LEU A 353 -16.87 1.05 16.65
N MET A 354 -16.60 1.42 15.39
CA MET A 354 -15.36 2.09 15.03
C MET A 354 -15.24 3.48 15.67
N TYR A 355 -16.29 4.30 15.65
CA TYR A 355 -16.36 5.55 16.40
C TYR A 355 -16.09 5.37 17.91
N SER A 356 -16.43 4.21 18.45
CA SER A 356 -16.16 3.85 19.85
C SER A 356 -14.70 3.45 20.13
N CYS A 357 -13.92 3.11 19.10
CA CYS A 357 -12.52 2.69 19.19
C CYS A 357 -11.52 3.81 18.90
N PHE A 358 -11.92 4.91 18.27
CA PHE A 358 -11.03 6.00 17.82
C PHE A 358 -11.39 7.32 18.52
N GLU A 359 -10.45 8.27 18.57
CA GLU A 359 -10.71 9.60 19.14
C GLU A 359 -11.73 10.38 18.31
N GLN A 360 -11.58 10.31 16.99
CA GLN A 360 -12.45 10.99 16.05
C GLN A 360 -12.60 10.22 14.74
N VAL A 361 -13.76 10.36 14.11
CA VAL A 361 -14.07 9.74 12.82
C VAL A 361 -14.70 10.74 11.85
N SER A 362 -14.69 10.44 10.56
CA SER A 362 -15.34 11.24 9.54
C SER A 362 -15.84 10.40 8.37
N ILE A 363 -16.93 10.85 7.73
CA ILE A 363 -17.42 10.33 6.44
C ILE A 363 -17.15 11.40 5.37
N LEU A 364 -16.25 11.09 4.44
CA LEU A 364 -15.83 11.98 3.35
C LEU A 364 -16.16 11.35 2.00
N LYS A 365 -16.81 12.08 1.10
CA LYS A 365 -16.87 11.72 -0.33
C LYS A 365 -15.92 12.63 -1.10
N PRO A 366 -14.73 12.15 -1.49
CA PRO A 366 -13.75 13.01 -2.13
C PRO A 366 -14.20 13.40 -3.55
N ASN A 367 -13.76 14.53 -4.07
CA ASN A 367 -14.04 15.05 -5.42
C ASN A 367 -13.56 14.10 -6.53
N THR A 368 -12.55 13.29 -6.23
CA THR A 368 -12.02 12.21 -7.11
C THR A 368 -12.94 10.98 -7.17
N SER A 369 -13.86 10.85 -6.22
CA SER A 369 -14.98 9.92 -6.26
C SER A 369 -16.11 10.52 -7.09
N ARG A 370 -16.63 9.76 -8.06
CA ARG A 370 -17.64 10.29 -8.99
C ARG A 370 -18.91 10.70 -8.25
N SER A 371 -19.44 11.89 -8.55
CA SER A 371 -20.59 12.46 -7.84
C SER A 371 -21.87 11.59 -7.90
N ALA A 372 -22.05 10.84 -9.00
CA ALA A 372 -23.21 9.99 -9.22
C ALA A 372 -23.13 8.59 -8.58
N ASN A 373 -22.01 8.21 -7.95
CA ASN A 373 -21.89 6.91 -7.28
C ASN A 373 -22.05 7.02 -5.75
N SER A 374 -22.28 5.87 -5.11
CA SER A 374 -22.45 5.78 -3.65
C SER A 374 -21.12 5.73 -2.88
N GLU A 375 -19.98 5.68 -3.58
CA GLU A 375 -18.65 5.58 -2.97
C GLU A 375 -18.36 6.78 -2.06
N ARG A 376 -17.86 6.48 -0.87
CA ARG A 376 -17.39 7.40 0.16
C ARG A 376 -16.31 6.73 0.99
N TYR A 377 -15.62 7.49 1.82
CA TYR A 377 -14.54 7.02 2.67
C TYR A 377 -14.88 7.30 4.13
N PHE A 378 -14.65 6.30 4.97
CA PHE A 378 -14.72 6.44 6.42
C PHE A 378 -13.31 6.53 6.97
N ILE A 379 -13.03 7.64 7.66
CA ILE A 379 -11.71 8.01 8.16
C ILE A 379 -11.78 7.94 9.69
N CYS A 380 -10.88 7.18 10.31
CA CYS A 380 -10.75 7.08 11.75
C CYS A 380 -9.35 7.56 12.14
N ASN A 381 -9.26 8.45 13.13
CA ASN A 381 -8.00 9.00 13.60
C ASN A 381 -7.82 8.69 15.09
N ASP A 382 -6.58 8.34 15.44
CA ASP A 382 -6.11 8.11 16.80
C ASP A 382 -6.83 6.94 17.49
N LEU A 383 -6.41 5.71 17.16
CA LEU A 383 -6.90 4.47 17.76
C LEU A 383 -6.63 4.45 19.27
N ARG A 384 -7.69 4.26 20.05
CA ARG A 384 -7.60 4.17 21.51
C ARG A 384 -7.13 2.79 21.96
N ASN A 385 -6.28 2.77 22.98
CA ASN A 385 -5.74 1.54 23.56
C ASN A 385 -6.28 1.31 24.98
N ASP A 386 -7.55 0.90 25.05
CA ASP A 386 -8.28 0.71 26.30
C ASP A 386 -9.14 -0.57 26.27
N ALA A 387 -9.81 -0.85 27.39
CA ALA A 387 -10.64 -2.05 27.55
C ALA A 387 -11.83 -2.09 26.59
N ARG A 388 -12.38 -0.93 26.20
CA ARG A 388 -13.50 -0.86 25.27
C ARG A 388 -13.07 -1.31 23.88
N THR A 389 -11.98 -0.74 23.36
CA THR A 389 -11.40 -1.17 22.07
C THR A 389 -11.09 -2.66 22.08
N HIS A 390 -10.52 -3.18 23.18
CA HIS A 390 -10.24 -4.60 23.31
C HIS A 390 -11.51 -5.48 23.24
N ASN A 391 -12.58 -5.10 23.94
CA ASN A 391 -13.84 -5.83 23.93
C ASN A 391 -14.52 -5.79 22.56
N ILE A 392 -14.48 -4.65 21.86
CA ILE A 392 -15.01 -4.52 20.49
C ILE A 392 -14.25 -5.42 19.53
N ARG A 393 -12.91 -5.51 19.63
CA ARG A 393 -12.11 -6.45 18.83
C ARG A 393 -12.56 -7.89 19.00
N GLN A 394 -12.76 -8.33 20.24
CA GLN A 394 -13.24 -9.69 20.55
C GLN A 394 -14.64 -9.93 19.98
N TYR A 395 -15.54 -8.97 20.14
CA TYR A 395 -16.90 -9.03 19.60
C TYR A 395 -16.88 -9.17 18.06
N LEU A 396 -16.17 -8.29 17.36
CA LEU A 396 -16.06 -8.32 15.90
C LEU A 396 -15.37 -9.59 15.40
N SER A 397 -14.37 -10.11 16.11
CA SER A 397 -13.76 -11.41 15.79
C SER A 397 -14.79 -12.55 15.80
N GLY A 398 -15.71 -12.55 16.77
CA GLY A 398 -16.80 -13.52 16.84
C GLY A 398 -17.77 -13.40 15.66
N ILE A 399 -18.11 -12.18 15.24
CA ILE A 399 -18.99 -11.93 14.09
C ILE A 399 -18.31 -12.35 12.78
N VAL A 400 -17.04 -12.03 12.58
CA VAL A 400 -16.26 -12.42 11.39
C VAL A 400 -16.25 -13.94 11.23
N LYS A 401 -15.96 -14.69 12.31
CA LYS A 401 -16.01 -16.15 12.29
C LYS A 401 -17.41 -16.69 11.98
N LYS A 402 -18.44 -16.12 12.61
CA LYS A 402 -19.83 -16.52 12.40
C LYS A 402 -20.26 -16.37 10.94
N LEU A 403 -19.99 -15.21 10.33
CA LEU A 403 -20.34 -14.96 8.93
C LEU A 403 -19.54 -15.83 7.96
N TRP A 404 -18.28 -16.13 8.29
CA TRP A 404 -17.47 -17.09 7.56
C TRP A 404 -18.08 -18.50 7.61
N ASP A 405 -18.47 -18.97 8.79
CA ASP A 405 -19.07 -20.30 9.00
C ASP A 405 -20.43 -20.45 8.32
N TYR A 406 -21.17 -19.35 8.11
CA TYR A 406 -22.40 -19.38 7.31
C TYR A 406 -22.15 -19.67 5.83
N GLY A 407 -20.93 -19.46 5.32
CA GLY A 407 -20.55 -19.80 3.95
C GLY A 407 -21.41 -19.14 2.87
N GLY A 408 -22.01 -17.98 3.17
CA GLY A 408 -22.91 -17.28 2.24
C GLY A 408 -24.31 -17.87 2.12
N ALA A 409 -24.74 -18.74 3.04
CA ALA A 409 -26.09 -19.31 3.05
C ALA A 409 -27.18 -18.20 3.11
N PRO A 410 -28.20 -18.22 2.23
CA PRO A 410 -29.19 -17.14 2.14
C PRO A 410 -30.09 -17.01 3.38
N GLU A 411 -30.28 -18.10 4.12
CA GLU A 411 -31.11 -18.17 5.33
C GLU A 411 -30.42 -17.64 6.59
N LYS A 412 -29.11 -17.36 6.53
CA LYS A 412 -28.30 -17.01 7.70
C LYS A 412 -27.39 -15.82 7.42
N ASP A 413 -27.65 -14.73 8.11
CA ASP A 413 -26.89 -13.49 8.05
C ASP A 413 -27.03 -12.73 9.39
N VAL A 414 -26.15 -11.76 9.62
CA VAL A 414 -26.21 -10.83 10.77
C VAL A 414 -26.74 -9.49 10.27
N LEU A 415 -27.97 -9.12 10.60
CA LEU A 415 -28.65 -7.92 10.10
C LEU A 415 -28.30 -6.65 10.90
N GLU A 416 -27.98 -6.79 12.19
CA GLU A 416 -27.57 -5.67 13.04
C GLU A 416 -26.38 -6.09 13.91
N LEU A 417 -25.36 -5.22 14.02
CA LEU A 417 -24.24 -5.40 14.96
C LEU A 417 -24.53 -4.76 16.32
N VAL A 418 -25.20 -3.61 16.29
CA VAL A 418 -25.57 -2.84 17.48
C VAL A 418 -27.06 -2.55 17.37
N PRO A 419 -27.86 -2.83 18.42
CA PRO A 419 -29.28 -2.54 18.41
C PRO A 419 -29.56 -1.07 18.08
N LEU A 420 -30.56 -0.84 17.23
CA LEU A 420 -30.91 0.51 16.76
C LEU A 420 -31.21 1.49 17.90
N ASP A 421 -31.80 1.04 19.01
CA ASP A 421 -32.08 1.89 20.17
C ASP A 421 -30.80 2.36 20.87
N VAL A 422 -29.74 1.54 20.88
CA VAL A 422 -28.43 1.92 21.41
C VAL A 422 -27.79 3.00 20.53
N ILE A 423 -27.83 2.84 19.21
CA ILE A 423 -27.32 3.85 18.27
C ILE A 423 -28.10 5.16 18.41
N LYS A 424 -29.43 5.10 18.48
CA LYS A 424 -30.30 6.30 18.60
C LYS A 424 -30.17 7.03 19.94
N LYS A 425 -29.72 6.35 21.01
CA LYS A 425 -29.42 7.00 22.30
C LYS A 425 -28.24 7.97 22.18
N ASP A 426 -27.26 7.67 21.33
CA ASP A 426 -26.21 8.63 20.96
C ASP A 426 -26.71 9.54 19.83
N SER A 427 -27.45 10.58 20.20
CA SER A 427 -27.99 11.54 19.24
C SER A 427 -26.91 12.25 18.43
N HIS A 428 -25.70 12.41 18.99
CA HIS A 428 -24.61 13.09 18.29
C HIS A 428 -24.09 12.25 17.13
N PHE A 429 -23.85 10.96 17.37
CA PHE A 429 -23.48 10.03 16.30
C PHE A 429 -24.63 9.83 15.30
N PHE A 430 -25.85 9.60 15.79
CA PHE A 430 -27.01 9.37 14.93
C PHE A 430 -27.27 10.55 13.98
N ASP A 431 -27.30 11.78 14.51
CA ASP A 431 -27.50 12.99 13.71
C ASP A 431 -26.38 13.18 12.68
N TYR A 432 -25.14 12.87 13.03
CA TYR A 432 -24.00 12.96 12.13
C TYR A 432 -24.16 12.05 10.92
N VAL A 433 -24.44 10.76 11.14
CA VAL A 433 -24.65 9.78 10.07
C VAL A 433 -25.87 10.16 9.23
N TYR A 434 -26.98 10.52 9.86
CA TYR A 434 -28.21 10.93 9.18
C TYR A 434 -27.96 12.14 8.27
N LYS A 435 -27.33 13.21 8.78
CA LYS A 435 -27.01 14.41 8.00
C LYS A 435 -26.02 14.11 6.88
N SER A 436 -25.02 13.26 7.13
CA SER A 436 -24.05 12.85 6.11
C SER A 436 -24.74 12.11 4.95
N ASN A 437 -25.59 11.13 5.27
CA ASN A 437 -26.37 10.39 4.27
C ASN A 437 -27.27 11.29 3.45
N VAL A 438 -28.06 12.17 4.09
CA VAL A 438 -28.94 13.12 3.39
C VAL A 438 -28.13 14.06 2.48
N ARG A 439 -27.00 14.59 2.96
CA ARG A 439 -26.14 15.50 2.19
C ARG A 439 -25.56 14.81 0.95
N ILE A 440 -25.01 13.61 1.11
CA ILE A 440 -24.41 12.85 0.00
C ILE A 440 -25.49 12.44 -1.01
N ALA A 441 -26.64 11.95 -0.53
CA ALA A 441 -27.75 11.54 -1.38
C ALA A 441 -28.32 12.70 -2.22
N LYS A 442 -28.47 13.90 -1.64
CA LYS A 442 -28.88 15.10 -2.40
C LYS A 442 -27.90 15.45 -3.51
N LYS A 443 -26.59 15.50 -3.20
CA LYS A 443 -25.55 15.72 -4.22
C LYS A 443 -25.57 14.65 -5.32
N GLN A 444 -25.89 13.41 -4.97
CA GLN A 444 -26.02 12.32 -5.92
C GLN A 444 -27.23 12.50 -6.84
N ILE A 445 -28.39 12.92 -6.30
CA ILE A 445 -29.59 13.27 -7.07
C ILE A 445 -29.29 14.40 -8.05
N ASP A 446 -28.62 15.46 -7.61
CA ASP A 446 -28.23 16.58 -8.48
C ASP A 446 -27.27 16.12 -9.61
N ALA A 447 -26.32 15.25 -9.28
CA ALA A 447 -25.41 14.66 -10.26
C ALA A 447 -26.15 13.78 -11.28
N PHE A 448 -27.15 12.99 -10.85
CA PHE A 448 -28.00 12.22 -11.76
C PHE A 448 -28.84 13.13 -12.65
N ALA A 449 -29.46 14.17 -12.09
CA ALA A 449 -30.23 15.14 -12.87
C ALA A 449 -29.37 15.83 -13.95
N LYS A 450 -28.14 16.25 -13.59
CA LYS A 450 -27.16 16.79 -14.53
C LYS A 450 -26.80 15.75 -15.60
N MET A 451 -26.48 14.52 -15.20
CA MET A 451 -26.10 13.46 -16.14
C MET A 451 -27.22 13.11 -17.12
N ALA A 452 -28.48 13.08 -16.67
CA ALA A 452 -29.64 12.83 -17.53
C ALA A 452 -29.78 13.90 -18.63
N ILE A 453 -29.57 15.18 -18.30
CA ILE A 453 -29.55 16.28 -19.29
C ILE A 453 -28.44 16.10 -20.31
N PHE A 454 -27.27 15.60 -19.89
CA PHE A 454 -26.14 15.32 -20.79
C PHE A 454 -26.37 14.09 -21.67
N CYS A 455 -27.16 13.11 -21.22
CA CYS A 455 -27.64 12.02 -22.07
C CYS A 455 -28.55 12.53 -23.20
N GLU A 456 -29.44 13.50 -22.89
CA GLU A 456 -30.36 14.10 -23.86
C GLU A 456 -29.66 15.10 -24.81
N ASN A 457 -28.61 15.77 -24.34
CA ASN A 457 -27.85 16.75 -25.12
C ASN A 457 -26.34 16.41 -25.16
N PRO A 458 -25.89 15.56 -26.11
CA PRO A 458 -24.51 15.09 -26.17
C PRO A 458 -23.48 16.17 -26.56
N PHE A 459 -23.94 17.39 -26.91
CA PHE A 459 -23.08 18.52 -27.21
C PHE A 459 -22.67 19.32 -25.96
N LEU A 460 -23.28 19.05 -24.80
CA LEU A 460 -22.88 19.66 -23.53
C LEU A 460 -21.56 19.08 -23.03
N SER A 461 -20.73 19.93 -22.44
CA SER A 461 -19.52 19.58 -21.70
C SER A 461 -19.36 20.57 -20.55
N ASP A 462 -18.93 20.11 -19.38
CA ASP A 462 -18.61 21.03 -18.28
C ASP A 462 -17.34 21.83 -18.62
N PRO A 463 -17.43 23.16 -18.83
CA PRO A 463 -16.30 23.95 -19.30
C PRO A 463 -15.22 24.14 -18.23
N ARG A 464 -15.49 23.78 -16.97
CA ARG A 464 -14.59 24.03 -15.83
C ARG A 464 -13.60 22.89 -15.59
N GLN A 465 -13.75 21.74 -16.26
CA GLN A 465 -12.97 20.53 -15.95
C GLN A 465 -11.44 20.75 -15.95
N SER A 466 -10.91 21.56 -16.89
CA SER A 466 -9.48 21.83 -16.96
C SER A 466 -8.97 22.70 -15.81
N ASP A 467 -9.71 23.75 -15.45
CA ASP A 467 -9.38 24.66 -14.35
C ASP A 467 -9.49 23.94 -12.99
N LEU A 468 -10.55 23.14 -12.80
CA LEU A 468 -10.74 22.35 -11.59
C LEU A 468 -9.67 21.29 -11.43
N LYS A 469 -9.24 20.64 -12.52
CA LYS A 469 -8.10 19.71 -12.49
C LYS A 469 -6.85 20.40 -11.94
N GLN A 470 -6.50 21.57 -12.49
CA GLN A 470 -5.29 22.30 -12.07
C GLN A 470 -5.38 22.70 -10.59
N LYS A 471 -6.52 23.24 -10.15
CA LYS A 471 -6.74 23.65 -8.75
C LYS A 471 -6.70 22.48 -7.78
N CYS A 472 -7.26 21.33 -8.15
CA CYS A 472 -7.20 20.12 -7.33
C CYS A 472 -5.76 19.63 -7.18
N LEU A 473 -5.02 19.53 -8.29
CA LEU A 473 -3.64 19.08 -8.27
C LEU A 473 -2.73 20.02 -7.43
N GLU A 474 -2.93 21.33 -7.54
CA GLU A 474 -2.25 22.31 -6.70
C GLU A 474 -2.60 22.13 -5.20
N TYR A 475 -3.89 21.97 -4.88
CA TYR A 475 -4.33 21.74 -3.50
C TYR A 475 -3.76 20.44 -2.89
N TRP A 476 -3.67 19.38 -3.70
CA TRP A 476 -3.12 18.10 -3.27
C TRP A 476 -1.60 18.03 -3.32
N ASP A 477 -0.92 19.10 -3.74
CA ASP A 477 0.51 19.15 -3.96
C ASP A 477 0.98 18.04 -4.94
N VAL A 478 0.26 17.81 -6.03
CA VAL A 478 0.59 16.80 -7.05
C VAL A 478 0.92 17.51 -8.37
N PRO A 479 2.04 17.21 -9.04
CA PRO A 479 2.35 17.79 -10.33
C PRO A 479 1.43 17.24 -11.43
N ASP A 480 1.11 18.06 -12.44
CA ASP A 480 0.23 17.63 -13.54
C ASP A 480 0.91 16.67 -14.53
N HIS A 481 2.23 16.74 -14.61
CA HIS A 481 3.04 15.90 -15.48
C HIS A 481 4.20 15.33 -14.69
N VAL A 482 4.58 14.10 -15.00
CA VAL A 482 5.91 13.61 -14.64
C VAL A 482 6.87 14.45 -15.48
N GLU A 483 7.78 15.19 -14.84
CA GLU A 483 8.90 15.74 -15.59
C GLU A 483 9.53 14.56 -16.33
N SER A 484 9.59 14.63 -17.66
CA SER A 484 10.16 13.57 -18.46
C SER A 484 11.63 13.45 -18.10
N ASP A 485 11.94 12.66 -17.09
CA ASP A 485 13.28 12.13 -16.88
C ASP A 485 13.47 10.97 -17.87
N ASP A 486 13.14 11.23 -19.14
CA ASP A 486 13.33 10.36 -20.31
C ASP A 486 14.83 10.19 -20.64
N SER A 487 15.73 10.50 -19.70
CA SER A 487 17.16 10.51 -19.94
C SER A 487 18.03 10.09 -18.75
N MET A 488 17.54 9.26 -17.83
CA MET A 488 18.47 8.47 -17.01
C MET A 488 18.86 7.17 -17.74
N GLU A 489 19.42 7.36 -18.95
CA GLU A 489 20.11 6.34 -19.76
C GLU A 489 21.32 5.77 -18.98
N PRO A 490 21.92 4.63 -19.41
CA PRO A 490 23.18 4.12 -18.86
C PRO A 490 24.30 5.17 -18.75
N GLU A 491 24.21 6.25 -19.53
CA GLU A 491 25.02 7.46 -19.48
C GLU A 491 25.00 8.15 -18.11
N THR A 492 23.94 8.00 -17.31
CA THR A 492 23.90 8.48 -15.92
C THR A 492 24.70 7.59 -14.99
N VAL A 493 24.61 6.26 -15.14
CA VAL A 493 25.49 5.35 -14.39
C VAL A 493 26.94 5.67 -14.75
N TRP A 494 27.21 6.00 -16.03
CA TRP A 494 28.52 6.49 -16.47
C TRP A 494 28.85 7.91 -15.98
N GLY A 495 27.87 8.80 -15.84
CA GLY A 495 28.00 10.16 -15.29
C GLY A 495 28.36 10.15 -13.81
N VAL A 496 27.61 9.38 -13.03
CA VAL A 496 27.96 9.00 -11.65
C VAL A 496 29.32 8.34 -11.66
N PHE A 497 29.56 7.31 -12.46
CA PHE A 497 30.87 6.67 -12.55
C PHE A 497 32.02 7.63 -12.91
N SER A 498 31.81 8.65 -13.75
CA SER A 498 32.86 9.60 -14.16
C SER A 498 33.13 10.64 -13.08
N ILE A 499 32.10 11.15 -12.41
CA ILE A 499 32.24 12.00 -11.21
C ILE A 499 32.99 11.22 -10.12
N PHE A 500 32.54 9.99 -9.87
CA PHE A 500 33.09 9.18 -8.79
C PHE A 500 34.45 8.57 -9.15
N SER A 501 34.76 8.22 -10.40
CA SER A 501 36.08 7.68 -10.80
C SER A 501 37.21 8.67 -10.55
N ASN A 502 36.94 9.96 -10.73
CA ASN A 502 37.86 11.03 -10.33
C ASN A 502 38.05 11.08 -8.79
N ALA A 503 37.00 10.86 -8.00
CA ALA A 503 37.09 10.75 -6.53
C ALA A 503 37.71 9.41 -6.05
N PHE A 504 37.48 8.30 -6.78
CA PHE A 504 38.00 6.97 -6.50
C PHE A 504 39.51 6.87 -6.74
N ASN A 505 40.03 7.61 -7.72
CA ASN A 505 41.46 7.75 -7.92
C ASN A 505 42.16 8.49 -6.76
N MET A 506 41.41 9.17 -5.88
CA MET A 506 41.97 9.91 -4.75
C MET A 506 41.95 9.11 -3.42
N ASN A 507 40.92 8.32 -3.10
CA ASN A 507 40.64 7.98 -1.69
C ASN A 507 40.11 6.57 -1.40
N TYR A 508 40.93 5.53 -1.58
CA TYR A 508 40.68 4.25 -0.88
C TYR A 508 41.16 4.34 0.58
N PRO A 509 40.47 3.68 1.54
CA PRO A 509 40.96 3.53 2.90
C PRO A 509 42.45 3.14 2.92
N ARG A 510 43.26 3.94 3.62
CA ARG A 510 44.71 3.74 3.67
C ARG A 510 45.04 2.60 4.61
N LEU A 511 45.88 1.67 4.17
CA LEU A 511 46.47 0.69 5.07
C LEU A 511 47.28 1.42 6.15
N LEU A 512 46.99 1.16 7.42
CA LEU A 512 47.73 1.78 8.51
C LEU A 512 49.10 1.10 8.64
N LYS A 513 50.14 1.70 8.04
CA LYS A 513 51.52 1.14 7.99
C LYS A 513 52.45 1.59 9.12
N SER A 514 52.01 2.50 9.99
CA SER A 514 52.85 3.13 11.03
C SER A 514 52.15 3.14 12.39
N ASN A 515 52.88 3.48 13.45
CA ASN A 515 52.40 3.42 14.84
C ASN A 515 51.08 4.20 15.01
N LEU A 516 50.03 3.52 15.48
CA LEU A 516 48.67 4.05 15.58
C LEU A 516 48.62 5.41 16.31
N LEU A 517 49.40 5.55 17.38
CA LEU A 517 49.47 6.73 18.25
C LEU A 517 49.99 7.99 17.55
N SER A 518 50.79 7.87 16.48
CA SER A 518 51.27 9.04 15.73
C SER A 518 50.25 9.52 14.67
N THR A 519 49.37 8.62 14.21
CA THR A 519 48.39 8.90 13.16
C THR A 519 47.05 9.35 13.74
N VAL A 520 46.62 8.75 14.87
CA VAL A 520 45.38 9.07 15.57
C VAL A 520 45.68 10.09 16.67
N ARG A 521 45.61 11.39 16.35
CA ARG A 521 45.99 12.47 17.29
C ARG A 521 45.10 12.53 18.53
N LYS A 522 43.78 12.34 18.38
CA LYS A 522 42.80 12.38 19.48
C LYS A 522 41.77 11.27 19.32
N MET A 523 41.95 10.18 20.08
CA MET A 523 41.16 8.95 19.95
C MET A 523 39.63 9.17 20.10
N THR A 524 39.18 10.20 20.83
CA THR A 524 37.75 10.52 21.01
C THR A 524 37.05 10.91 19.71
N ASP A 525 37.80 11.39 18.74
CA ASP A 525 37.27 11.92 17.48
C ASP A 525 37.09 10.80 16.43
N TYR A 526 37.48 9.58 16.77
CA TYR A 526 37.43 8.43 15.86
C TYR A 526 36.37 7.41 16.27
N PHE A 527 35.85 6.73 15.26
CA PHE A 527 34.94 5.60 15.35
C PHE A 527 35.59 4.37 14.71
N TYR A 528 35.06 3.20 15.00
CA TYR A 528 35.43 1.97 14.32
C TYR A 528 34.23 1.10 13.99
N CYS A 529 34.41 0.24 13.00
CA CYS A 529 33.58 -0.93 12.73
C CYS A 529 34.43 -2.11 12.24
N PHE A 530 33.88 -3.31 12.30
CA PHE A 530 34.54 -4.52 11.81
C PHE A 530 34.17 -4.82 10.36
N LEU A 531 35.14 -5.29 9.57
CA LEU A 531 34.97 -5.70 8.18
C LEU A 531 35.34 -7.17 7.96
N SER A 532 34.77 -7.77 6.92
CA SER A 532 35.02 -9.17 6.51
C SER A 532 36.19 -9.33 5.53
N ASP A 533 36.98 -8.27 5.27
CA ASP A 533 38.02 -8.26 4.24
C ASP A 533 39.02 -9.42 4.34
N THR A 534 39.45 -9.93 3.19
CA THR A 534 40.65 -10.76 3.08
C THR A 534 41.80 -9.90 2.55
N LYS A 535 43.03 -10.22 2.97
CA LYS A 535 44.23 -9.35 3.03
C LYS A 535 44.71 -8.68 1.72
N GLN A 536 43.98 -8.75 0.62
CA GLN A 536 44.45 -8.30 -0.71
C GLN A 536 43.54 -7.26 -1.40
N GLU A 537 42.25 -7.13 -1.05
CA GLU A 537 41.37 -6.05 -1.54
C GLU A 537 40.33 -5.67 -0.49
N LEU A 538 39.96 -4.38 -0.43
CA LEU A 538 38.83 -3.90 0.37
C LEU A 538 37.54 -4.50 -0.19
N SER A 539 36.79 -5.21 0.65
CA SER A 539 35.49 -5.80 0.28
C SER A 539 34.41 -4.75 0.06
N ALA A 540 34.54 -3.59 0.72
CA ALA A 540 33.56 -2.52 0.64
C ALA A 540 33.66 -1.73 -0.68
N LYS A 541 32.54 -1.65 -1.39
CA LYS A 541 32.38 -1.04 -2.72
C LYS A 541 31.17 -0.10 -2.73
N PHE A 542 31.03 0.66 -3.81
CA PHE A 542 29.84 1.47 -4.03
C PHE A 542 28.78 0.67 -4.77
N TYR A 543 27.52 0.87 -4.40
CA TYR A 543 26.36 0.29 -5.04
C TYR A 543 25.40 1.41 -5.41
N PHE A 544 24.96 1.42 -6.67
CA PHE A 544 24.01 2.40 -7.19
C PHE A 544 22.75 1.71 -7.71
N ALA A 545 21.60 2.21 -7.30
CA ALA A 545 20.30 1.66 -7.67
C ALA A 545 19.64 2.54 -8.74
N LEU A 546 19.32 1.97 -9.89
CA LEU A 546 18.65 2.66 -10.98
C LEU A 546 17.74 1.69 -11.74
N ASN A 547 16.53 2.11 -12.08
CA ASN A 547 15.56 1.32 -12.85
C ASN A 547 15.33 -0.09 -12.27
N ASN A 548 15.15 -0.18 -10.95
CA ASN A 548 14.97 -1.42 -10.18
C ASN A 548 16.13 -2.42 -10.30
N LYS A 549 17.31 -1.96 -10.73
CA LYS A 549 18.55 -2.74 -10.77
C LYS A 549 19.59 -2.11 -9.86
N VAL A 550 20.47 -2.93 -9.32
CA VAL A 550 21.60 -2.46 -8.49
C VAL A 550 22.90 -2.77 -9.21
N TYR A 551 23.78 -1.77 -9.27
CA TYR A 551 25.09 -1.85 -9.92
C TYR A 551 26.18 -1.68 -8.89
N GLU A 552 27.10 -2.64 -8.83
CA GLU A 552 28.37 -2.50 -8.13
C GLU A 552 29.31 -1.64 -8.97
N ILE A 553 29.91 -0.63 -8.35
CA ILE A 553 30.86 0.28 -8.98
C ILE A 553 32.28 -0.01 -8.45
N SER A 554 33.20 -0.29 -9.37
CA SER A 554 34.64 -0.48 -9.13
C SER A 554 35.47 0.58 -9.86
N LYS A 555 36.79 0.65 -9.65
CA LYS A 555 37.67 1.71 -10.21
C LYS A 555 37.52 1.94 -11.71
N SER A 556 37.24 0.91 -12.49
CA SER A 556 37.26 0.97 -13.96
C SER A 556 36.06 0.29 -14.63
N LYS A 557 35.14 -0.29 -13.85
CA LYS A 557 34.01 -1.09 -14.36
C LYS A 557 32.82 -0.99 -13.41
N TYR A 558 31.62 -1.19 -13.96
CA TYR A 558 30.43 -1.48 -13.19
C TYR A 558 29.84 -2.84 -13.60
N SER A 559 29.15 -3.50 -12.68
CA SER A 559 28.46 -4.76 -12.95
C SER A 559 27.16 -4.82 -12.17
N GLN A 560 26.10 -5.34 -12.79
CA GLN A 560 24.82 -5.54 -12.13
C GLN A 560 24.95 -6.61 -11.03
N VAL A 561 24.37 -6.34 -9.86
CA VAL A 561 24.26 -7.26 -8.73
C VAL A 561 22.88 -7.88 -8.74
N ASN A 562 22.81 -9.20 -8.87
CA ASN A 562 21.55 -9.93 -8.88
C ASN A 562 21.10 -10.26 -7.45
N GLY A 563 19.80 -10.23 -7.19
CA GLY A 563 19.21 -10.57 -5.88
C GLY A 563 19.33 -9.48 -4.81
N LEU A 564 19.89 -8.32 -5.14
CA LEU A 564 19.91 -7.13 -4.29
C LEU A 564 18.95 -6.08 -4.86
N TYR A 565 18.07 -5.56 -4.02
CA TYR A 565 17.06 -4.56 -4.39
C TYR A 565 17.17 -3.36 -3.46
N LEU A 566 17.26 -2.18 -4.06
CA LEU A 566 17.38 -0.90 -3.36
C LEU A 566 16.44 0.10 -4.04
N ALA A 567 15.97 1.10 -3.29
CA ALA A 567 15.15 2.15 -3.87
C ALA A 567 15.93 2.89 -4.97
N ASN A 568 15.30 3.26 -6.07
CA ASN A 568 15.97 3.99 -7.17
C ASN A 568 16.67 5.26 -6.65
N ASN A 569 17.74 5.67 -7.31
CA ASN A 569 18.59 6.82 -6.95
C ASN A 569 19.38 6.66 -5.63
N THR A 570 19.36 5.48 -5.03
CA THR A 570 20.19 5.15 -3.86
C THR A 570 21.64 4.91 -4.26
N LEU A 571 22.58 5.66 -3.65
CA LEU A 571 24.01 5.47 -3.78
C LEU A 571 24.66 5.26 -2.42
N ILE A 572 25.16 4.04 -2.20
CA ILE A 572 25.67 3.58 -0.91
C ILE A 572 27.07 3.00 -1.03
N TYR A 573 27.80 3.03 0.08
CA TYR A 573 29.09 2.37 0.25
C TYR A 573 28.94 1.26 1.28
N GLY A 574 29.21 0.01 0.90
CA GLY A 574 28.94 -1.16 1.73
C GLY A 574 29.81 -2.36 1.36
N GLU A 575 29.84 -3.39 2.20
CA GLU A 575 30.42 -4.70 1.86
C GLU A 575 29.32 -5.76 1.78
N ILE A 576 29.35 -6.62 0.76
CA ILE A 576 28.50 -7.82 0.71
C ILE A 576 29.25 -8.95 1.43
N LEU A 577 28.62 -9.53 2.44
CA LEU A 577 29.19 -10.61 3.24
C LEU A 577 28.15 -11.70 3.57
N LYS A 578 28.61 -12.79 4.19
CA LYS A 578 27.76 -13.86 4.69
C LYS A 578 27.47 -13.72 6.16
N GLU A 579 26.20 -13.78 6.49
CA GLU A 579 25.69 -13.89 7.87
C GLU A 579 25.41 -15.35 8.18
N TYR A 580 25.76 -15.78 9.38
CA TYR A 580 25.61 -17.15 9.84
C TYR A 580 24.68 -17.19 11.05
N GLN A 581 23.73 -18.11 11.07
CA GLN A 581 22.95 -18.42 12.28
C GLN A 581 23.85 -19.05 13.34
N GLU A 582 23.50 -18.87 14.62
CA GLU A 582 24.16 -19.53 15.74
C GLU A 582 24.22 -21.06 15.52
N GLY A 583 25.44 -21.62 15.46
CA GLY A 583 25.70 -23.02 15.08
C GLY A 583 26.17 -23.24 13.62
N GLY A 584 26.18 -22.21 12.77
CA GLY A 584 26.90 -22.16 11.49
C GLY A 584 26.31 -22.96 10.32
N ILE A 585 25.14 -23.58 10.49
CA ILE A 585 24.56 -24.51 9.50
C ILE A 585 23.94 -23.77 8.30
N LYS A 586 23.36 -22.58 8.52
CA LYS A 586 22.72 -21.76 7.49
C LYS A 586 23.42 -20.40 7.37
N SER A 587 23.58 -19.94 6.13
CA SER A 587 24.12 -18.62 5.82
C SER A 587 23.27 -17.88 4.81
N ARG A 588 23.24 -16.54 4.90
CA ARG A 588 22.56 -15.66 3.94
C ARG A 588 23.47 -14.51 3.52
N ASP A 589 23.41 -14.13 2.25
CA ASP A 589 24.15 -12.97 1.74
C ASP A 589 23.46 -11.67 2.23
N SER A 590 24.28 -10.71 2.64
CA SER A 590 23.82 -9.44 3.20
C SER A 590 24.76 -8.30 2.85
N LEU A 591 24.21 -7.19 2.36
CA LEU A 591 24.93 -5.95 2.15
C LEU A 591 24.95 -5.14 3.45
N HIS A 592 26.14 -5.02 4.04
CA HIS A 592 26.36 -4.18 5.20
C HIS A 592 26.79 -2.79 4.75
N ILE A 593 25.91 -1.80 4.92
CA ILE A 593 26.08 -0.41 4.51
C ILE A 593 26.94 0.32 5.54
N LEU A 594 28.07 0.87 5.09
CA LEU A 594 28.98 1.69 5.89
C LEU A 594 28.59 3.16 5.87
N ASP A 595 28.24 3.69 4.70
CA ASP A 595 27.88 5.10 4.49
C ASP A 595 27.02 5.25 3.23
N ALA A 596 26.43 6.42 3.03
CA ALA A 596 25.55 6.70 1.89
C ALA A 596 25.70 8.13 1.39
N VAL A 597 25.70 8.31 0.07
CA VAL A 597 25.63 9.62 -0.61
C VAL A 597 24.16 10.03 -0.77
N SER A 598 23.34 9.09 -1.19
CA SER A 598 21.90 9.27 -1.37
C SER A 598 21.15 8.01 -0.96
N LEU A 599 19.95 8.19 -0.41
CA LEU A 599 18.99 7.13 -0.15
C LEU A 599 17.71 7.57 -0.86
N GLY A 600 17.28 6.85 -1.89
CA GLY A 600 16.24 7.36 -2.77
C GLY A 600 16.67 8.67 -3.46
N THR A 601 15.73 9.60 -3.61
CA THR A 601 16.01 10.97 -4.08
C THR A 601 16.62 11.88 -3.01
N ARG A 602 16.66 11.45 -1.74
CA ARG A 602 17.23 12.24 -0.65
C ARG A 602 18.75 12.23 -0.70
N SER A 603 19.35 13.41 -0.89
CA SER A 603 20.80 13.62 -0.72
C SER A 603 21.19 13.63 0.77
N LEU A 604 22.32 13.00 1.08
CA LEU A 604 22.90 12.89 2.42
C LEU A 604 24.25 13.63 2.54
N GLU A 605 24.70 14.35 1.50
CA GLU A 605 26.03 14.99 1.46
C GLU A 605 26.24 15.98 2.61
N ASP A 606 25.22 16.81 2.88
CA ASP A 606 25.22 17.83 3.92
C ASP A 606 24.89 17.29 5.32
N CYS A 607 24.45 16.03 5.43
CA CYS A 607 24.14 15.42 6.71
C CYS A 607 25.41 15.18 7.54
N SER A 608 25.30 15.34 8.85
CA SER A 608 26.32 14.86 9.79
C SER A 608 26.43 13.33 9.73
N PHE A 609 27.56 12.79 10.20
CA PHE A 609 27.75 11.34 10.27
C PHE A 609 26.67 10.64 11.12
N LYS A 610 26.24 11.28 12.21
CA LYS A 610 25.20 10.75 13.09
C LYS A 610 23.86 10.66 12.36
N GLU A 611 23.43 11.74 11.72
CA GLU A 611 22.17 11.79 10.96
C GLU A 611 22.17 10.76 9.83
N ARG A 612 23.27 10.64 9.06
CA ARG A 612 23.37 9.60 8.03
C ARG A 612 23.26 8.20 8.61
N SER A 613 23.93 7.92 9.72
CA SER A 613 23.85 6.60 10.36
C SER A 613 22.43 6.26 10.79
N GLU A 614 21.68 7.22 11.33
CA GLU A 614 20.26 7.06 11.71
C GLU A 614 19.38 6.83 10.46
N LEU A 615 19.59 7.59 9.39
CA LEU A 615 18.86 7.41 8.12
C LEU A 615 19.15 6.06 7.46
N ILE A 616 20.41 5.60 7.47
CA ILE A 616 20.80 4.28 6.94
C ILE A 616 20.14 3.16 7.76
N GLN A 617 20.11 3.28 9.10
CA GLN A 617 19.42 2.30 9.95
C GLN A 617 17.93 2.21 9.60
N ARG A 618 17.26 3.36 9.46
CA ARG A 618 15.86 3.44 9.09
C ARG A 618 15.60 2.88 7.70
N PHE A 619 16.43 3.22 6.72
CA PHE A 619 16.39 2.68 5.35
C PHE A 619 16.51 1.17 5.33
N CYS A 620 17.50 0.60 6.02
CA CYS A 620 17.65 -0.85 6.11
C CYS A 620 16.42 -1.54 6.72
N LYS A 621 15.81 -0.91 7.72
CA LYS A 621 14.60 -1.43 8.36
C LYS A 621 13.38 -1.39 7.44
N ALA A 622 13.25 -0.36 6.60
CA ALA A 622 12.17 -0.28 5.62
C ALA A 622 12.31 -1.33 4.50
N HIS A 623 13.54 -1.63 4.08
CA HIS A 623 13.78 -2.50 2.92
C HIS A 623 13.70 -3.99 3.22
N ASN A 624 14.14 -4.42 4.41
CA ASN A 624 14.16 -5.85 4.73
C ASN A 624 12.74 -6.42 4.83
N LYS A 625 12.58 -7.68 4.41
CA LYS A 625 11.33 -8.46 4.38
C LYS A 625 11.63 -9.79 5.05
N GLU A 626 11.74 -9.82 6.37
CA GLU A 626 12.18 -11.03 7.10
C GLU A 626 11.14 -12.15 7.07
N SER A 627 9.87 -11.81 6.88
CA SER A 627 8.77 -12.77 6.67
C SER A 627 8.73 -13.36 5.25
N ASP A 628 9.52 -12.84 4.31
CA ASP A 628 9.68 -13.41 2.97
C ASP A 628 10.90 -14.37 2.93
N LEU A 629 10.63 -15.63 2.57
CA LEU A 629 11.64 -16.68 2.43
C LEU A 629 12.39 -16.65 1.09
N SER A 630 12.11 -15.66 0.23
CA SER A 630 12.87 -15.46 -1.00
C SER A 630 14.37 -15.24 -0.67
N ASN A 631 15.26 -15.88 -1.43
CA ASN A 631 16.72 -15.80 -1.27
C ASN A 631 17.29 -14.42 -1.70
N CYS A 632 16.60 -13.33 -1.40
CA CYS A 632 17.10 -11.98 -1.64
C CYS A 632 18.20 -11.62 -0.63
N CYS A 633 19.19 -10.88 -1.10
CA CYS A 633 20.25 -10.30 -0.29
C CYS A 633 19.64 -9.31 0.70
N ARG A 634 19.92 -9.50 2.01
CA ARG A 634 19.48 -8.56 3.05
C ARG A 634 20.32 -7.30 3.02
N ILE A 635 19.85 -6.25 3.68
CA ILE A 635 20.67 -5.07 3.93
C ILE A 635 20.75 -4.75 5.42
N ARG A 636 21.92 -4.33 5.89
CA ARG A 636 22.13 -3.95 7.29
C ARG A 636 22.98 -2.69 7.41
N PRO A 637 22.77 -1.85 8.43
CA PRO A 637 23.71 -0.81 8.78
C PRO A 637 24.94 -1.41 9.47
N LYS A 638 26.16 -0.98 9.12
CA LYS A 638 27.32 -1.19 9.97
C LYS A 638 27.21 -0.30 11.20
N LEU A 639 27.33 -0.91 12.37
CA LEU A 639 27.32 -0.18 13.64
C LEU A 639 28.71 0.37 13.93
N PHE A 640 28.83 1.69 13.99
CA PHE A 640 30.05 2.38 14.39
C PHE A 640 30.04 2.64 15.90
N LYS A 641 31.13 2.24 16.55
CA LYS A 641 31.37 2.51 17.98
C LYS A 641 32.52 3.51 18.13
N ARG A 642 32.58 4.21 19.27
CA ARG A 642 33.69 5.12 19.59
C ARG A 642 35.00 4.32 19.71
N PHE A 643 36.09 4.83 19.13
CA PHE A 643 37.36 4.11 19.06
C PHE A 643 37.91 3.63 20.41
N ASN A 644 37.65 4.38 21.49
CA ASN A 644 38.02 3.98 22.85
C ASN A 644 37.34 2.70 23.35
N CYS A 645 36.24 2.25 22.73
CA CYS A 645 35.56 1.00 23.08
C CYS A 645 36.19 -0.24 22.40
N LEU A 646 37.06 -0.07 21.41
CA LEU A 646 37.58 -1.16 20.56
C LEU A 646 38.22 -2.30 21.37
N LYS A 647 38.93 -1.98 22.44
CA LYS A 647 39.58 -2.97 23.30
C LYS A 647 38.59 -4.00 23.89
N ASN A 648 37.36 -3.60 24.16
CA ASN A 648 36.33 -4.46 24.76
C ASN A 648 35.72 -5.42 23.74
N ASP A 649 35.77 -5.09 22.46
CA ASP A 649 35.16 -5.86 21.38
C ASP A 649 36.17 -6.76 20.64
N LEU A 650 37.47 -6.59 20.87
CA LEU A 650 38.51 -7.42 20.27
C LEU A 650 38.69 -8.74 21.02
N PRO A 651 38.90 -9.87 20.31
CA PRO A 651 39.17 -11.14 20.97
C PRO A 651 40.52 -11.08 21.69
N SER A 652 40.56 -11.57 22.93
CA SER A 652 41.74 -11.55 23.81
C SER A 652 42.95 -12.31 23.25
N ASN A 653 42.71 -13.25 22.33
CA ASN A 653 43.75 -14.04 21.66
C ASN A 653 44.24 -13.42 20.33
N GLY A 654 43.64 -12.32 19.86
CA GLY A 654 43.97 -11.67 18.60
C GLY A 654 43.77 -12.53 17.34
N LYS A 655 43.04 -13.66 17.44
CA LYS A 655 42.81 -14.57 16.31
C LYS A 655 41.73 -14.00 15.37
N THR A 656 41.93 -14.17 14.08
CA THR A 656 40.95 -13.87 13.01
C THR A 656 40.78 -15.08 12.08
N PRO A 657 39.61 -15.25 11.43
CA PRO A 657 38.40 -14.47 11.66
C PRO A 657 37.83 -14.70 13.06
N PHE A 658 37.12 -13.70 13.60
CA PHE A 658 36.31 -13.84 14.80
C PHE A 658 34.86 -13.46 14.51
N ASP A 659 33.95 -14.02 15.28
CA ASP A 659 32.52 -13.78 15.11
C ASP A 659 32.14 -12.42 15.72
N VAL A 660 31.41 -11.62 14.95
CA VAL A 660 30.81 -10.36 15.38
C VAL A 660 29.30 -10.55 15.41
N GLU A 661 28.72 -10.38 16.59
CA GLU A 661 27.27 -10.47 16.80
C GLU A 661 26.53 -9.36 16.05
N LEU A 662 25.44 -9.75 15.39
CA LEU A 662 24.53 -8.87 14.70
C LEU A 662 23.26 -8.65 15.52
N SER A 663 22.67 -7.45 15.37
CA SER A 663 21.33 -7.22 15.89
C SER A 663 20.33 -8.18 15.24
N THR A 664 19.33 -8.62 15.98
CA THR A 664 18.23 -9.38 15.40
C THR A 664 17.47 -8.49 14.41
N LEU A 665 17.23 -8.97 13.19
CA LEU A 665 16.23 -8.39 12.29
C LEU A 665 14.85 -8.95 12.69
N GLY A 666 13.73 -8.48 12.15
CA GLY A 666 12.40 -8.97 12.54
C GLY A 666 12.15 -10.48 12.29
N TYR A 667 10.94 -10.92 12.60
CA TYR A 667 10.36 -12.27 12.45
C TYR A 667 11.26 -13.52 12.63
N GLN A 668 11.03 -14.27 13.71
CA GLN A 668 11.72 -15.55 14.01
C GLN A 668 13.26 -15.47 13.95
N SER A 669 13.81 -14.28 14.16
CA SER A 669 15.24 -14.03 14.08
C SER A 669 15.99 -14.74 15.21
N GLN A 670 16.94 -15.57 14.81
CA GLN A 670 17.94 -16.12 15.70
C GLN A 670 19.10 -15.14 15.82
N LYS A 671 19.99 -15.36 16.79
CA LYS A 671 21.26 -14.64 16.82
C LYS A 671 22.06 -15.00 15.57
N GLU A 672 22.58 -13.96 14.93
CA GLU A 672 23.38 -14.08 13.72
C GLU A 672 24.74 -13.44 13.95
N VAL A 673 25.74 -13.97 13.27
CA VAL A 673 27.12 -13.46 13.30
C VAL A 673 27.66 -13.30 11.89
N PHE A 674 28.61 -12.40 11.72
CA PHE A 674 29.51 -12.42 10.55
C PHE A 674 30.95 -12.55 11.01
N LYS A 675 31.80 -13.01 10.08
CA LYS A 675 33.23 -13.24 10.36
C LYS A 675 34.03 -11.99 10.03
N ALA A 676 34.64 -11.38 11.05
CA ALA A 676 35.48 -10.20 10.89
C ALA A 676 36.97 -10.56 10.82
N ASN A 677 37.71 -9.85 9.96
CA ASN A 677 39.14 -10.03 9.72
C ASN A 677 39.94 -8.72 9.77
N SER A 678 39.26 -7.58 9.68
CA SER A 678 39.89 -6.26 9.72
C SER A 678 39.03 -5.27 10.50
N VAL A 679 39.68 -4.19 10.94
CA VAL A 679 39.04 -3.06 11.64
C VAL A 679 39.16 -1.82 10.76
N LEU A 680 38.03 -1.20 10.46
CA LEU A 680 37.98 0.13 9.86
C LEU A 680 37.98 1.16 10.99
N ILE A 681 38.90 2.12 10.91
CA ILE A 681 38.99 3.27 11.79
C ILE A 681 38.65 4.52 10.97
N TYR A 682 37.70 5.31 11.47
CA TYR A 682 37.10 6.40 10.73
C TYR A 682 37.01 7.68 11.57
N ASN A 683 37.33 8.83 10.97
CA ASN A 683 37.16 10.14 11.60
C ASN A 683 36.09 10.95 10.83
N PRO A 684 34.92 11.24 11.44
CA PRO A 684 33.85 12.00 10.80
C PRO A 684 34.01 13.53 10.82
N THR A 685 35.12 14.09 11.34
CA THR A 685 35.26 15.55 11.57
C THR A 685 35.42 16.41 10.31
N GLU A 686 35.66 15.81 9.14
CA GLU A 686 35.73 16.54 7.87
C GLU A 686 34.32 16.87 7.33
N LYS A 687 34.17 18.08 6.78
CA LYS A 687 32.86 18.57 6.31
C LYS A 687 32.43 17.94 4.98
N GLU A 688 33.33 17.75 4.02
CA GLU A 688 32.97 17.22 2.70
C GLU A 688 32.91 15.69 2.69
N PHE A 689 31.93 15.10 1.99
CA PHE A 689 31.71 13.65 1.96
C PHE A 689 32.93 12.89 1.41
N PHE A 690 33.52 13.34 0.30
CA PHE A 690 34.64 12.65 -0.34
C PHE A 690 35.97 12.78 0.40
N ASP A 691 36.20 13.91 1.07
CA ASP A 691 37.37 14.12 1.93
C ASP A 691 37.35 13.19 3.15
N ARG A 692 36.16 12.81 3.64
CA ARG A 692 35.98 11.83 4.72
C ARG A 692 36.45 10.43 4.34
N PHE A 693 36.34 10.01 3.07
CA PHE A 693 36.80 8.69 2.62
C PHE A 693 38.33 8.57 2.64
N SER A 694 39.05 9.68 2.46
CA SER A 694 40.53 9.74 2.51
C SER A 694 41.12 9.42 3.88
N LYS A 695 40.34 9.63 4.96
CA LYS A 695 40.74 9.46 6.37
C LYS A 695 40.18 8.18 7.00
N ARG A 696 39.96 7.17 6.18
CA ARG A 696 39.66 5.81 6.62
C ARG A 696 40.95 5.01 6.68
N TYR A 697 41.18 4.36 7.81
CA TYR A 697 42.33 3.49 8.00
C TYR A 697 41.84 2.08 8.22
N VAL A 698 42.43 1.11 7.52
CA VAL A 698 42.14 -0.31 7.75
C VAL A 698 43.34 -0.97 8.40
N VAL A 699 43.07 -1.75 9.44
CA VAL A 699 44.04 -2.60 10.13
C VAL A 699 43.66 -4.05 9.86
N TYR A 700 44.52 -4.76 9.13
CA TYR A 700 44.38 -6.20 8.87
C TYR A 700 45.10 -7.02 9.93
N ASN A 701 44.75 -8.30 10.04
CA ASN A 701 45.52 -9.23 10.85
C ASN A 701 46.55 -9.99 10.01
N ASN A 702 47.65 -9.35 9.59
CA ASN A 702 48.73 -10.02 8.84
C ASN A 702 49.78 -10.62 9.76
N ASP A 703 50.30 -11.80 9.42
CA ASP A 703 51.43 -12.44 10.10
C ASP A 703 52.76 -11.72 9.80
N ASP A 704 52.78 -10.87 8.76
CA ASP A 704 53.99 -10.27 8.17
C ASP A 704 54.12 -8.74 8.32
N ASP A 705 53.15 -8.04 8.94
CA ASP A 705 53.17 -6.57 9.05
C ASP A 705 53.38 -6.05 10.49
N SER A 706 54.09 -4.93 10.62
CA SER A 706 54.39 -4.25 11.89
C SER A 706 53.16 -3.70 12.64
N VAL A 707 51.99 -3.65 12.00
CA VAL A 707 50.72 -3.22 12.60
C VAL A 707 49.60 -4.18 12.21
N ASN A 708 49.25 -5.07 13.15
CA ASN A 708 48.13 -6.00 13.00
C ASN A 708 47.14 -5.86 14.17
N ILE A 709 45.99 -6.56 14.12
CA ILE A 709 44.96 -6.49 15.17
C ILE A 709 45.53 -6.87 16.54
N SER A 710 46.45 -7.83 16.62
CA SER A 710 47.11 -8.21 17.88
C SER A 710 48.01 -7.11 18.45
N VAL A 711 48.70 -6.36 17.59
CA VAL A 711 49.49 -5.17 17.97
C VAL A 711 48.58 -4.03 18.40
N LEU A 712 47.48 -3.82 17.69
CA LEU A 712 46.45 -2.83 18.02
C LEU A 712 45.86 -3.09 19.41
N TYR A 713 45.53 -4.35 19.71
CA TYR A 713 45.04 -4.77 21.01
C TYR A 713 46.05 -4.52 22.15
N LYS A 714 47.34 -4.77 21.90
CA LYS A 714 48.40 -4.51 22.89
C LYS A 714 48.66 -3.03 23.12
N ALA A 715 48.40 -2.18 22.13
CA ALA A 715 48.62 -0.74 22.19
C ALA A 715 47.48 0.02 22.91
N LEU A 716 46.26 -0.53 22.90
CA LEU A 716 45.08 -0.05 23.63
C LEU A 716 45.05 -0.62 25.04
#